data_AF-A0A1R3H290-F1
#
_entry.id   AF-A0A1R3H290-F1
#
_cell.length_a   1.000
_cell.length_b   1.000
_cell.length_c   1.000
_cell.angle_alpha   90.00
_cell.angle_beta   90.00
_cell.angle_gamma   90.00
#
_symmetry.space_group_name_H-M   'P 1'
#
loop_
_entity.id
_entity.type
_entity.pdbx_description
1 polymer ?
#
loop_
_entity_poly.entity_id
_entity_poly.type
_entity_poly.pdbx_seq_one_letter_code
_entity_poly.pdbx_strand_id
1 'polypeptide(L)'
;MAATISLPAITPHVKSQRQCFRRQNYGHKIYRIRCSGDKNPGSNLPTKEESAPENALLKVAWYGSELLGIAASYLRSPSNVEEAAQNNLRLGVDGLGAIDRTAVVETIKDDFERSYFVTGQLTLDAYEEDCEFADPAGSFKGLRRFKRNCTNFGSLIERSDMKLVKWEDFEDKGVGHWRFSCIMSFPWRPILSATGYTEYYFDVQSGKVCRHVEHWNVPKMALLKQLLRPTRSFMVLMYFFETYLDLRQHAALKLPTLPKTLEGVISQEKFEKSRAYSLDKSYFHFVHEFVTILMDSAILFFGILPWFWKKSGNFLPLVGLNAENEILHTLAFLAGVMIWSQITDLPFSLYSTFVIEARHGFNKQTIWLFFRDLIKGMCLAIVLGPPIVSAIIVIVQKGGPYLAIYLWAFMFVLSLVMMTIYPVLIAPLFNKFTPLPEGELRLKIEKLASSLNFPLKKLFVVDGSTRSSHSNAYMYGFFKNKRIVLYDTLIQQCKNDEEIVAVIAHELGHWKLNHTMYSFIAVQILTFLQFGGYTLVRNSTDLFRSFGFDTQPVLIGLIIFQHTVIPIQHLVSFGLNLVSRSFEFQADAFAKKLGYGSALRAGLVKLQEENLSAMNTDPWYSAYHYSHPPLVERLAAIDEPDKKED
;
A
#
# COMPACT_ATOMS: atom_id res chain seq x y z
N MET A 1 4.10 -16.10 5.74
CA MET A 1 4.43 -15.46 7.05
C MET A 1 5.76 -14.66 7.11
N ALA A 2 6.90 -15.09 6.55
CA ALA A 2 8.09 -14.20 6.50
C ALA A 2 7.82 -12.91 5.70
N ALA A 3 7.09 -13.02 4.58
CA ALA A 3 6.63 -11.88 3.77
C ALA A 3 5.79 -10.84 4.56
N THR A 4 5.05 -11.26 5.59
CA THR A 4 4.21 -10.39 6.44
C THR A 4 4.95 -9.75 7.63
N ILE A 5 6.19 -10.20 7.89
CA ILE A 5 7.11 -9.58 8.88
C ILE A 5 8.13 -8.67 8.19
N SER A 6 8.10 -8.61 6.85
CA SER A 6 8.50 -7.39 6.15
C SER A 6 7.67 -6.21 6.67
N LEU A 7 8.21 -5.50 7.66
CA LEU A 7 8.25 -4.04 7.57
C LEU A 7 8.56 -3.74 6.10
N PRO A 8 7.71 -3.00 5.37
CA PRO A 8 7.81 -2.91 3.92
C PRO A 8 9.26 -2.57 3.61
N ALA A 9 9.92 -3.45 2.88
CA ALA A 9 11.33 -3.25 2.59
C ALA A 9 11.43 -1.84 2.00
N ILE A 10 12.30 -0.99 2.55
CA ILE A 10 12.42 0.43 2.13
C ILE A 10 13.23 0.52 0.80
N THR A 11 12.94 -0.46 -0.04
CA THR A 11 13.36 -0.71 -1.40
C THR A 11 12.08 -0.95 -2.19
N PRO A 12 11.79 -0.19 -3.26
CA PRO A 12 10.86 -0.68 -4.29
C PRO A 12 11.30 -2.07 -4.78
N HIS A 13 10.44 -2.75 -5.55
CA HIS A 13 10.78 -4.05 -6.17
C HIS A 13 11.88 -3.87 -7.25
N VAL A 14 13.11 -3.68 -6.77
CA VAL A 14 14.32 -3.33 -7.48
C VAL A 14 15.40 -4.28 -6.99
N LYS A 15 16.14 -4.88 -7.93
CA LYS A 15 17.37 -5.61 -7.63
C LYS A 15 18.39 -4.67 -6.95
N SER A 16 18.40 -4.71 -5.62
CA SER A 16 19.33 -4.05 -4.70
C SER A 16 19.16 -2.53 -4.44
N GLN A 17 19.15 -2.20 -3.13
CA GLN A 17 19.47 -0.91 -2.45
C GLN A 17 18.32 0.12 -2.31
N ARG A 18 18.26 0.94 -1.23
CA ARG A 18 19.13 2.11 -0.89
C ARG A 18 18.95 2.67 0.58
N GLN A 19 19.43 3.87 1.06
CA GLN A 19 20.83 4.41 1.18
C GLN A 19 21.13 5.81 1.98
N CYS A 20 21.78 5.89 3.22
CA CYS A 20 22.69 6.97 3.85
C CYS A 20 23.49 6.88 5.28
N PHE A 21 24.72 7.49 5.45
CA PHE A 21 25.26 8.50 6.47
C PHE A 21 25.41 8.34 8.05
N ARG A 22 26.25 9.09 8.87
CA ARG A 22 26.91 10.47 8.83
C ARG A 22 28.11 10.74 9.83
N ARG A 23 29.11 11.61 9.50
CA ARG A 23 29.75 12.81 10.22
C ARG A 23 31.16 13.17 9.63
N GLN A 24 31.81 14.36 9.74
CA GLN A 24 31.80 15.49 10.72
C GLN A 24 32.40 16.85 10.19
N ASN A 25 32.11 17.98 10.89
CA ASN A 25 32.90 19.23 11.15
C ASN A 25 33.08 20.45 10.16
N TYR A 26 33.51 21.57 10.79
CA TYR A 26 33.53 23.02 10.41
C TYR A 26 32.15 23.74 10.46
N GLY A 27 31.98 24.99 10.92
CA GLY A 27 32.86 25.97 11.61
C GLY A 27 32.11 27.30 11.88
N HIS A 28 32.38 27.98 13.02
CA HIS A 28 31.71 29.17 13.59
C HIS A 28 30.99 30.21 12.70
N LYS A 29 29.85 30.72 13.20
CA LYS A 29 29.75 32.12 13.71
C LYS A 29 28.54 32.32 14.65
N ILE A 30 28.72 33.18 15.67
CA ILE A 30 27.74 33.48 16.72
C ILE A 30 27.17 34.88 16.46
N TYR A 31 25.84 35.02 16.49
CA TYR A 31 25.19 36.32 16.71
C TYR A 31 24.30 36.25 17.94
N ARG A 32 24.47 37.24 18.81
CA ARG A 32 23.89 37.33 20.15
C ARG A 32 22.85 38.45 20.10
N ILE A 33 21.56 38.10 20.10
CA ILE A 33 20.48 39.10 20.18
C ILE A 33 19.88 39.08 21.58
N ARG A 34 19.65 40.29 22.09
CA ARG A 34 19.42 40.65 23.49
C ARG A 34 17.93 40.61 23.78
N CYS A 35 17.51 39.99 24.89
CA CYS A 35 16.17 40.23 25.42
C CYS A 35 16.17 41.56 26.19
N SER A 36 15.22 42.44 25.85
CA SER A 36 14.77 43.54 26.70
C SER A 36 13.25 43.55 26.62
N GLY A 37 12.58 43.36 27.76
CA GLY A 37 11.16 43.65 27.89
C GLY A 37 11.00 44.95 28.66
N ASP A 38 10.00 45.75 28.29
CA ASP A 38 9.24 46.53 29.27
C ASP A 38 7.86 46.96 28.73
N LYS A 39 6.84 46.75 29.57
CA LYS A 39 5.54 47.46 29.71
C LYS A 39 4.53 47.63 28.55
N ASN A 40 3.32 47.13 28.83
CA ASN A 40 2.01 47.59 28.30
C ASN A 40 1.74 49.08 28.67
N PRO A 41 0.91 49.79 27.89
CA PRO A 41 -0.54 49.89 28.20
C PRO A 41 -1.46 49.66 26.99
N GLY A 42 -2.74 49.37 27.22
CA GLY A 42 -3.65 48.81 26.20
C GLY A 42 -4.56 49.79 25.45
N SER A 43 -5.23 49.29 24.41
CA SER A 43 -6.66 49.57 24.10
C SER A 43 -7.20 48.80 22.87
N ASN A 44 -8.35 48.14 23.07
CA ASN A 44 -9.50 47.90 22.18
C ASN A 44 -9.40 47.36 20.72
N LEU A 45 -10.00 46.16 20.54
CA LEU A 45 -10.68 45.58 19.35
C LEU A 45 -9.84 45.20 18.09
N PRO A 46 -10.33 44.27 17.22
CA PRO A 46 -11.37 43.23 17.41
C PRO A 46 -10.84 41.79 17.17
N THR A 47 -11.58 40.77 17.61
CA THR A 47 -11.34 39.36 17.25
C THR A 47 -11.68 39.10 15.78
N LYS A 48 -10.77 38.43 15.05
CA LYS A 48 -10.91 38.10 13.63
C LYS A 48 -11.09 36.58 13.49
N GLU A 49 -12.02 36.18 12.62
CA GLU A 49 -12.37 34.77 12.39
C GLU A 49 -11.20 33.96 11.83
N GLU A 50 -10.93 32.77 12.39
CA GLU A 50 -10.14 31.74 11.73
C GLU A 50 -11.06 30.82 10.92
N SER A 51 -10.79 30.68 9.62
CA SER A 51 -11.51 29.76 8.75
C SER A 51 -10.61 29.16 7.66
N ALA A 52 -11.02 28.00 7.14
CA ALA A 52 -10.40 27.23 6.05
C ALA A 52 -9.00 26.63 6.35
N PRO A 53 -8.95 25.39 6.86
CA PRO A 53 -8.75 24.30 5.90
C PRO A 53 -9.65 23.05 6.05
N GLU A 54 -10.20 22.76 7.24
CA GLU A 54 -10.95 21.50 7.47
C GLU A 54 -12.22 21.38 6.60
N ASN A 55 -12.90 22.51 6.35
CA ASN A 55 -14.11 22.56 5.53
C ASN A 55 -13.91 22.14 4.06
N ALA A 56 -12.68 22.20 3.53
CA ALA A 56 -12.41 21.79 2.15
C ALA A 56 -12.44 20.27 2.00
N LEU A 57 -11.76 19.56 2.90
CA LEU A 57 -11.69 18.10 2.95
C LEU A 57 -13.07 17.48 3.24
N LEU A 58 -13.85 18.14 4.10
CA LEU A 58 -15.24 17.80 4.40
C LEU A 58 -16.16 17.95 3.19
N LYS A 59 -16.09 19.06 2.46
CA LYS A 59 -16.84 19.24 1.20
C LYS A 59 -16.47 18.21 0.15
N VAL A 60 -15.18 17.88 -0.02
CA VAL A 60 -14.73 16.88 -0.98
C VAL A 60 -15.25 15.48 -0.63
N ALA A 61 -15.23 15.07 0.64
CA ALA A 61 -15.79 13.80 1.07
C ALA A 61 -17.31 13.72 0.83
N TRP A 62 -18.03 14.82 1.09
CA TRP A 62 -19.48 14.92 0.87
C TRP A 62 -19.85 14.87 -0.62
N TYR A 63 -19.19 15.66 -1.48
CA TYR A 63 -19.38 15.58 -2.93
C TYR A 63 -18.99 14.20 -3.50
N GLY A 64 -18.01 13.52 -2.90
CA GLY A 64 -17.70 12.13 -3.23
C GLY A 64 -18.85 11.16 -2.91
N SER A 65 -19.62 11.41 -1.85
CA SER A 65 -20.81 10.63 -1.50
C SER A 65 -22.01 10.92 -2.42
N GLU A 66 -22.23 12.18 -2.82
CA GLU A 66 -23.22 12.51 -3.87
C GLU A 66 -22.83 11.86 -5.21
N LEU A 67 -21.55 11.90 -5.60
CA LEU A 67 -21.03 11.23 -6.80
C LEU A 67 -21.22 9.70 -6.75
N LEU A 68 -21.03 9.06 -5.60
CA LEU A 68 -21.31 7.63 -5.42
C LEU A 68 -22.81 7.31 -5.54
N GLY A 69 -23.69 8.14 -4.97
CA GLY A 69 -25.14 7.99 -5.12
C GLY A 69 -25.60 8.19 -6.57
N ILE A 70 -25.01 9.17 -7.28
CA ILE A 70 -25.26 9.40 -8.71
C ILE A 70 -24.74 8.21 -9.54
N ALA A 71 -23.52 7.73 -9.30
CA ALA A 71 -22.95 6.58 -10.01
C ALA A 71 -23.77 5.29 -9.78
N ALA A 72 -24.27 5.07 -8.55
CA ALA A 72 -25.18 3.97 -8.26
C ALA A 72 -26.51 4.09 -9.02
N SER A 73 -27.02 5.31 -9.24
CA SER A 73 -28.24 5.53 -10.03
C SER A 73 -28.08 5.18 -11.53
N TYR A 74 -26.86 5.30 -12.08
CA TYR A 74 -26.54 4.89 -13.45
C TYR A 74 -26.36 3.38 -13.64
N LEU A 75 -26.14 2.61 -12.56
CA LEU A 75 -26.00 1.15 -12.59
C LEU A 75 -27.35 0.40 -12.54
N ARG A 76 -28.47 1.14 -12.60
CA ARG A 76 -29.82 0.58 -12.47
C ARG A 76 -30.28 -0.08 -13.77
N SER A 77 -30.65 -1.36 -13.71
CA SER A 77 -31.57 -1.97 -14.67
C SER A 77 -33.02 -1.64 -14.25
N PRO A 78 -33.96 -1.33 -15.16
CA PRO A 78 -35.28 -0.84 -14.81
C PRO A 78 -36.15 -1.95 -14.20
N SER A 79 -36.12 -2.05 -12.86
CA SER A 79 -37.08 -2.83 -12.08
C SER A 79 -38.29 -1.97 -11.73
N ASN A 80 -39.48 -2.54 -11.95
CA ASN A 80 -40.78 -1.89 -11.77
C ASN A 80 -40.87 -1.17 -10.42
N VAL A 81 -41.30 0.09 -10.46
CA VAL A 81 -41.82 0.78 -9.29
C VAL A 81 -43.23 0.26 -9.06
N GLU A 82 -43.35 -0.84 -8.32
CA GLU A 82 -44.60 -1.07 -7.59
C GLU A 82 -44.70 0.02 -6.53
N GLU A 83 -45.71 0.86 -6.64
CA GLU A 83 -46.11 1.79 -5.59
C GLU A 83 -46.64 0.98 -4.40
N ALA A 84 -45.71 0.51 -3.55
CA ALA A 84 -46.05 -0.02 -2.25
C ALA A 84 -46.83 1.05 -1.49
N ALA A 85 -48.11 0.78 -1.25
CA ALA A 85 -49.10 1.76 -0.80
C ALA A 85 -48.58 2.57 0.39
N GLN A 86 -48.34 3.86 0.16
CA GLN A 86 -48.02 4.79 1.24
C GLN A 86 -49.27 4.98 2.08
N ASN A 87 -49.27 4.38 3.28
CA ASN A 87 -50.10 4.82 4.38
C ASN A 87 -49.74 6.27 4.71
N ASN A 88 -50.36 7.21 3.99
CA ASN A 88 -50.39 8.62 4.34
C ASN A 88 -51.25 8.74 5.61
N LEU A 89 -50.64 8.42 6.75
CA LEU A 89 -51.25 8.48 8.06
C LEU A 89 -51.37 9.96 8.45
N ARG A 90 -52.43 10.59 7.92
CA ARG A 90 -52.75 11.99 8.19
C ARG A 90 -52.99 12.15 9.67
N LEU A 91 -52.08 12.86 10.34
CA LEU A 91 -52.20 13.17 11.75
C LEU A 91 -53.44 14.02 12.00
N GLY A 92 -54.11 13.75 13.11
CA GLY A 92 -55.27 14.53 13.56
C GLY A 92 -54.86 15.97 13.80
N VAL A 93 -55.69 16.90 13.32
CA VAL A 93 -55.47 18.34 13.46
C VAL A 93 -56.47 18.86 14.48
N ASP A 94 -55.98 19.59 15.48
CA ASP A 94 -56.83 20.21 16.50
C ASP A 94 -57.66 21.35 15.90
N GLY A 95 -58.70 21.80 16.62
CA GLY A 95 -59.63 22.84 16.16
C GLY A 95 -59.03 24.23 15.84
N LEU A 96 -57.71 24.38 15.95
CA LEU A 96 -56.93 25.57 15.61
C LEU A 96 -56.00 25.38 14.39
N GLY A 97 -55.92 24.19 13.79
CA GLY A 97 -55.09 23.92 12.61
C GLY A 97 -53.68 23.37 12.91
N ALA A 98 -53.27 23.31 14.18
CA ALA A 98 -52.03 22.69 14.62
C ALA A 98 -52.19 21.17 14.80
N ILE A 99 -51.11 20.42 14.61
CA ILE A 99 -51.05 18.98 14.91
C ILE A 99 -50.56 18.81 16.36
N ASP A 100 -51.21 17.93 17.14
CA ASP A 100 -50.74 17.60 18.48
C ASP A 100 -49.30 17.07 18.46
N ARG A 101 -48.43 17.76 19.19
CA ARG A 101 -47.02 17.41 19.37
C ARG A 101 -46.86 15.97 19.87
N THR A 102 -47.76 15.48 20.71
CA THR A 102 -47.69 14.10 21.23
C THR A 102 -47.81 13.09 20.10
N ALA A 103 -48.77 13.28 19.20
CA ALA A 103 -48.96 12.45 18.00
C ALA A 103 -47.78 12.56 17.01
N VAL A 104 -47.19 13.75 16.84
CA VAL A 104 -45.95 13.94 16.04
C VAL A 104 -44.78 13.15 16.65
N VAL A 105 -44.61 13.22 17.98
CA VAL A 105 -43.57 12.49 18.71
C VAL A 105 -43.74 10.98 18.65
N GLU A 106 -44.97 10.46 18.76
CA GLU A 106 -45.24 9.02 18.57
C GLU A 106 -44.94 8.57 17.14
N THR A 107 -45.33 9.37 16.14
CA THR A 107 -45.02 9.10 14.73
C THR A 107 -43.51 9.04 14.45
N ILE A 108 -42.73 9.93 15.08
CA ILE A 108 -41.26 9.90 14.99
C ILE A 108 -40.68 8.64 15.66
N LYS A 109 -41.27 8.18 16.78
CA LYS A 109 -40.86 6.91 17.43
C LYS A 109 -41.11 5.71 16.52
N ASP A 110 -42.24 5.67 15.81
CA ASP A 110 -42.55 4.63 14.82
C ASP A 110 -41.63 4.69 13.58
N ASP A 111 -41.24 5.90 13.15
CA ASP A 111 -40.25 6.08 12.08
C ASP A 111 -38.88 5.46 12.46
N PHE A 112 -38.50 5.44 13.74
CA PHE A 112 -37.27 4.76 14.18
C PHE A 112 -37.29 3.26 13.89
N GLU A 113 -38.44 2.57 14.06
CA GLU A 113 -38.57 1.14 13.74
C GLU A 113 -38.37 0.86 12.25
N ARG A 114 -38.79 1.80 11.38
CA ARG A 114 -38.59 1.75 9.92
C ARG A 114 -37.16 2.11 9.48
N SER A 115 -36.24 2.37 10.42
CA SER A 115 -34.88 2.85 10.14
C SER A 115 -34.89 4.11 9.25
N TYR A 116 -35.86 5.01 9.44
CA TYR A 116 -36.21 6.07 8.49
C TYR A 116 -35.02 6.89 7.97
N PHE A 117 -34.04 7.16 8.85
CA PHE A 117 -32.85 7.96 8.56
C PHE A 117 -32.01 7.38 7.43
N VAL A 118 -31.98 6.05 7.26
CA VAL A 118 -31.23 5.38 6.20
C VAL A 118 -32.10 4.75 5.11
N THR A 119 -33.41 4.56 5.35
CA THR A 119 -34.34 3.99 4.36
C THR A 119 -35.13 5.06 3.58
N GLY A 120 -35.27 6.27 4.14
CA GLY A 120 -36.17 7.30 3.65
C GLY A 120 -37.65 7.00 3.93
N GLN A 121 -37.96 6.04 4.81
CA GLN A 121 -39.33 5.66 5.19
C GLN A 121 -39.83 6.46 6.41
N LEU A 122 -39.76 7.79 6.31
CA LEU A 122 -40.33 8.73 7.28
C LEU A 122 -41.76 9.16 6.94
N THR A 123 -42.52 9.52 7.97
CA THR A 123 -43.89 10.01 7.86
C THR A 123 -43.88 11.51 7.56
N LEU A 124 -44.24 11.88 6.33
CA LEU A 124 -44.04 13.26 5.83
C LEU A 124 -44.89 14.31 6.57
N ASP A 125 -46.07 13.95 7.04
CA ASP A 125 -46.99 14.88 7.71
C ASP A 125 -46.46 15.38 9.07
N ALA A 126 -45.45 14.71 9.66
CA ALA A 126 -44.78 15.11 10.90
C ALA A 126 -43.74 16.24 10.74
N TYR A 127 -43.38 16.61 9.50
CA TYR A 127 -42.30 17.56 9.20
C TYR A 127 -42.78 18.71 8.31
N GLU A 128 -42.12 19.86 8.41
CA GLU A 128 -42.33 20.96 7.47
C GLU A 128 -41.67 20.70 6.10
N GLU A 129 -42.29 21.17 5.02
CA GLU A 129 -41.77 20.98 3.66
C GLU A 129 -40.40 21.68 3.46
N ASP A 130 -40.15 22.80 4.14
CA ASP A 130 -38.86 23.52 4.12
C ASP A 130 -37.93 23.21 5.32
N CYS A 131 -38.27 22.19 6.13
CA CYS A 131 -37.53 21.78 7.32
C CYS A 131 -36.01 21.73 7.08
N GLU A 132 -35.23 22.28 8.03
CA GLU A 132 -33.77 22.21 8.01
C GLU A 132 -33.30 20.88 8.58
N PHE A 133 -32.53 20.14 7.80
CA PHE A 133 -31.85 18.90 8.19
C PHE A 133 -30.36 19.19 8.32
N ALA A 134 -29.78 18.87 9.48
CA ALA A 134 -28.39 19.11 9.80
C ALA A 134 -27.72 17.87 10.38
N ASP A 135 -26.51 17.58 9.93
CA ASP A 135 -25.66 16.50 10.43
C ASP A 135 -24.25 17.03 10.76
N PRO A 136 -23.34 16.22 11.33
CA PRO A 136 -22.00 16.69 11.68
C PRO A 136 -21.10 17.06 10.48
N ALA A 137 -21.56 16.90 9.24
CA ALA A 137 -20.85 17.24 7.99
C ALA A 137 -21.47 18.43 7.23
N GLY A 138 -22.75 18.76 7.43
CA GLY A 138 -23.38 19.97 6.88
C GLY A 138 -24.87 20.10 7.19
N SER A 139 -25.53 21.13 6.64
CA SER A 139 -26.99 21.30 6.72
C SER A 139 -27.60 21.72 5.39
N PHE A 140 -28.88 21.40 5.21
CA PHE A 140 -29.69 21.80 4.06
C PHE A 140 -31.18 21.90 4.43
N LYS A 141 -31.97 22.60 3.62
CA LYS A 141 -33.43 22.65 3.76
C LYS A 141 -34.14 21.78 2.73
N GLY A 142 -35.32 21.25 3.11
CA GLY A 142 -36.29 20.63 2.22
C GLY A 142 -36.55 19.15 2.50
N LEU A 143 -37.76 18.82 2.94
CA LEU A 143 -38.19 17.47 3.31
C LEU A 143 -38.05 16.45 2.16
N ARG A 144 -38.46 16.85 0.95
CA ARG A 144 -38.35 16.00 -0.25
C ARG A 144 -36.89 15.71 -0.63
N ARG A 145 -35.96 16.64 -0.34
CA ARG A 145 -34.52 16.44 -0.54
C ARG A 145 -33.96 15.44 0.46
N PHE A 146 -34.36 15.55 1.73
CA PHE A 146 -34.00 14.60 2.78
C PHE A 146 -34.47 13.19 2.42
N LYS A 147 -35.78 12.99 2.15
CA LYS A 147 -36.34 11.69 1.74
C LYS A 147 -35.55 11.05 0.60
N ARG A 148 -35.28 11.79 -0.48
CA ARG A 148 -34.52 11.30 -1.64
C ARG A 148 -33.09 10.89 -1.28
N ASN A 149 -32.39 11.69 -0.47
CA ASN A 149 -31.03 11.39 -0.06
C ASN A 149 -30.97 10.11 0.80
N CYS A 150 -31.89 9.96 1.77
CA CYS A 150 -32.02 8.76 2.59
C CYS A 150 -32.39 7.53 1.74
N THR A 151 -33.35 7.63 0.81
CA THR A 151 -33.69 6.51 -0.10
C THR A 151 -32.52 6.10 -1.00
N ASN A 152 -31.75 7.05 -1.52
CA ASN A 152 -30.54 6.75 -2.30
C ASN A 152 -29.50 6.01 -1.46
N PHE A 153 -29.28 6.44 -0.22
CA PHE A 153 -28.36 5.76 0.71
C PHE A 153 -28.87 4.35 1.09
N GLY A 154 -30.18 4.20 1.33
CA GLY A 154 -30.83 2.93 1.63
C GLY A 154 -30.68 1.87 0.53
N SER A 155 -30.56 2.28 -0.74
CA SER A 155 -30.26 1.34 -1.83
C SER A 155 -28.89 0.65 -1.71
N LEU A 156 -27.98 1.22 -0.91
CA LEU A 156 -26.65 0.66 -0.62
C LEU A 156 -26.64 -0.19 0.66
N ILE A 157 -27.80 -0.47 1.27
CA ILE A 157 -27.94 -1.21 2.52
C ILE A 157 -28.69 -2.53 2.27
N GLU A 158 -28.08 -3.65 2.67
CA GLU A 158 -28.69 -4.97 2.62
C GLU A 158 -29.59 -5.22 3.85
N ARG A 159 -29.19 -4.71 5.02
CA ARG A 159 -29.96 -4.77 6.28
C ARG A 159 -29.64 -3.57 7.18
N SER A 160 -30.64 -3.01 7.84
CA SER A 160 -30.49 -2.00 8.90
C SER A 160 -31.20 -2.43 10.18
N ASP A 161 -30.61 -2.12 11.33
CA ASP A 161 -31.23 -2.18 12.66
C ASP A 161 -31.02 -0.82 13.32
N MET A 162 -32.11 -0.09 13.55
CA MET A 162 -32.10 1.21 14.21
C MET A 162 -33.05 1.16 15.41
N LYS A 163 -32.56 1.55 16.59
CA LYS A 163 -33.33 1.49 17.83
C LYS A 163 -33.22 2.80 18.58
N LEU A 164 -34.38 3.36 18.91
CA LEU A 164 -34.50 4.42 19.90
C LEU A 164 -34.18 3.84 21.28
N VAL A 165 -33.17 4.41 21.94
CA VAL A 165 -32.66 3.98 23.25
C VAL A 165 -33.29 4.81 24.37
N LYS A 166 -33.53 6.10 24.12
CA LYS A 166 -34.15 7.04 25.07
C LYS A 166 -34.82 8.17 24.29
N TRP A 167 -35.95 8.67 24.79
CA TRP A 167 -36.54 9.94 24.37
C TRP A 167 -36.51 10.91 25.57
N GLU A 168 -36.13 12.16 25.31
CA GLU A 168 -36.23 13.28 26.25
C GLU A 168 -37.09 14.37 25.59
N ASP A 169 -37.94 15.05 26.36
CA ASP A 169 -38.85 16.08 25.85
C ASP A 169 -38.62 17.39 26.63
N PHE A 170 -38.43 18.48 25.89
CA PHE A 170 -38.16 19.83 26.39
C PHE A 170 -39.23 20.81 25.86
N GLU A 171 -39.32 22.03 26.37
CA GLU A 171 -40.39 22.97 25.96
C GLU A 171 -40.38 23.26 24.45
N ASP A 172 -39.21 23.37 23.82
CA ASP A 172 -39.02 23.73 22.41
C ASP A 172 -38.60 22.57 21.49
N LYS A 173 -38.07 21.47 22.06
CA LYS A 173 -37.55 20.32 21.28
C LYS A 173 -37.76 18.97 21.93
N GLY A 174 -37.75 17.93 21.10
CA GLY A 174 -37.60 16.53 21.52
C GLY A 174 -36.19 16.02 21.18
N VAL A 175 -35.64 15.12 21.99
CA VAL A 175 -34.32 14.52 21.76
C VAL A 175 -34.43 12.99 21.79
N GLY A 176 -34.21 12.37 20.64
CA GLY A 176 -34.20 10.91 20.49
C GLY A 176 -32.76 10.38 20.46
N HIS A 177 -32.34 9.67 21.51
CA HIS A 177 -31.07 8.94 21.54
C HIS A 177 -31.21 7.58 20.85
N TRP A 178 -30.29 7.22 19.97
CA TRP A 178 -30.40 6.02 19.15
C TRP A 178 -29.11 5.22 19.05
N ARG A 179 -29.28 3.92 18.72
CA ARG A 179 -28.22 3.04 18.23
C ARG A 179 -28.61 2.57 16.84
N PHE A 180 -27.64 2.56 15.95
CA PHE A 180 -27.76 2.17 14.56
C PHE A 180 -26.72 1.09 14.21
N SER A 181 -27.09 0.14 13.37
CA SER A 181 -26.16 -0.68 12.61
C SER A 181 -26.74 -1.01 11.23
N CYS A 182 -25.89 -1.09 10.22
CA CYS A 182 -26.27 -1.63 8.92
C CYS A 182 -25.17 -2.50 8.29
N ILE A 183 -25.60 -3.35 7.37
CA ILE A 183 -24.75 -4.12 6.47
C ILE A 183 -24.89 -3.48 5.09
N MET A 184 -23.80 -2.97 4.52
CA MET A 184 -23.82 -2.36 3.19
C MET A 184 -23.79 -3.45 2.10
N SER A 185 -24.43 -3.20 0.96
CA SER A 185 -24.54 -4.13 -0.18
C SER A 185 -23.26 -4.27 -1.04
N PHE A 186 -22.12 -3.71 -0.59
CA PHE A 186 -20.83 -3.89 -1.23
C PHE A 186 -20.35 -5.36 -1.17
N PRO A 187 -19.50 -5.83 -2.12
CA PRO A 187 -19.01 -7.21 -2.16
C PRO A 187 -18.35 -7.72 -0.87
N TRP A 188 -17.75 -6.83 -0.07
CA TRP A 188 -17.10 -7.17 1.20
C TRP A 188 -18.00 -6.98 2.44
N ARG A 189 -19.28 -6.64 2.26
CA ARG A 189 -20.35 -6.51 3.28
C ARG A 189 -19.90 -5.79 4.57
N PRO A 190 -19.39 -4.55 4.49
CA PRO A 190 -18.93 -3.84 5.68
C PRO A 190 -20.10 -3.57 6.62
N ILE A 191 -19.87 -3.79 7.91
CA ILE A 191 -20.85 -3.55 8.98
C ILE A 191 -20.54 -2.20 9.60
N LEU A 192 -21.44 -1.23 9.39
CA LEU A 192 -21.43 0.03 10.10
C LEU A 192 -22.19 -0.08 11.41
N SER A 193 -21.73 0.58 12.45
CA SER A 193 -22.49 0.79 13.68
C SER A 193 -22.15 2.12 14.33
N ALA A 194 -23.19 2.87 14.67
CA ALA A 194 -23.12 4.17 15.31
C ALA A 194 -24.06 4.23 16.52
N THR A 195 -23.76 5.14 17.43
CA THR A 195 -24.70 5.64 18.44
C THR A 195 -24.74 7.15 18.32
N GLY A 196 -25.87 7.75 18.66
CA GLY A 196 -26.06 9.18 18.52
C GLY A 196 -27.31 9.67 19.22
N TYR A 197 -27.66 10.91 18.95
CA TYR A 197 -28.96 11.48 19.25
C TYR A 197 -29.38 12.45 18.15
N THR A 198 -30.68 12.66 18.04
CA THR A 198 -31.27 13.60 17.09
C THR A 198 -32.16 14.56 17.86
N GLU A 199 -31.96 15.86 17.63
CA GLU A 199 -32.81 16.93 18.14
C GLU A 199 -33.87 17.30 17.11
N TYR A 200 -35.13 17.36 17.55
CA TYR A 200 -36.31 17.71 16.76
C TYR A 200 -36.90 18.98 17.34
N TYR A 201 -36.79 20.10 16.64
CA TYR A 201 -37.43 21.36 17.01
C TYR A 201 -38.79 21.46 16.35
N PHE A 202 -39.80 21.84 17.13
CA PHE A 202 -41.19 21.95 16.67
C PHE A 202 -41.55 23.41 16.38
N ASP A 203 -42.28 23.64 15.28
CA ASP A 203 -42.86 24.96 15.02
C ASP A 203 -44.07 25.22 15.93
N VAL A 204 -44.18 26.46 16.42
CA VAL A 204 -45.19 26.87 17.42
C VAL A 204 -46.59 27.04 16.79
N GLN A 205 -46.68 27.21 15.47
CA GLN A 205 -47.94 27.42 14.76
C GLN A 205 -48.49 26.11 14.15
N SER A 206 -47.63 25.25 13.61
CA SER A 206 -48.06 23.99 12.97
C SER A 206 -47.95 22.75 13.86
N GLY A 207 -47.10 22.77 14.90
CA GLY A 207 -46.76 21.62 15.72
C GLY A 207 -45.79 20.62 15.06
N LYS A 208 -45.39 20.86 13.80
CA LYS A 208 -44.50 19.95 13.04
C LYS A 208 -43.02 20.21 13.31
N VAL A 209 -42.18 19.24 12.95
CA VAL A 209 -40.72 19.41 12.99
C VAL A 209 -40.28 20.40 11.92
N CYS A 210 -39.72 21.53 12.33
CA CYS A 210 -39.15 22.56 11.45
C CYS A 210 -37.62 22.48 11.35
N ARG A 211 -36.97 21.81 12.30
CA ARG A 211 -35.52 21.54 12.28
C ARG A 211 -35.18 20.19 12.91
N HIS A 212 -34.36 19.42 12.20
CA HIS A 212 -33.83 18.11 12.55
C HIS A 212 -32.30 18.19 12.59
N VAL A 213 -31.69 17.90 13.74
CA VAL A 213 -30.24 18.02 13.94
C VAL A 213 -29.66 16.73 14.51
N GLU A 214 -28.70 16.13 13.82
CA GLU A 214 -28.08 14.88 14.23
C GLU A 214 -26.70 15.03 14.88
N HIS A 215 -26.52 14.29 15.96
CA HIS A 215 -25.28 14.25 16.72
C HIS A 215 -24.80 12.80 16.86
N TRP A 216 -23.74 12.47 16.14
CA TRP A 216 -23.18 11.13 16.11
C TRP A 216 -22.08 11.00 17.17
N ASN A 217 -22.28 10.15 18.17
CA ASN A 217 -21.34 9.89 19.27
C ASN A 217 -20.14 9.00 18.85
N VAL A 218 -19.97 8.78 17.54
CA VAL A 218 -18.88 8.00 16.96
C VAL A 218 -18.02 8.92 16.09
N PRO A 219 -16.70 9.04 16.35
CA PRO A 219 -15.82 9.86 15.52
C PRO A 219 -15.88 9.42 14.05
N LYS A 220 -15.89 10.38 13.11
CA LYS A 220 -15.94 10.11 11.66
C LYS A 220 -14.89 9.08 11.21
N MET A 221 -13.71 9.10 11.82
CA MET A 221 -12.62 8.14 11.58
C MET A 221 -12.94 6.70 12.04
N ALA A 222 -13.80 6.51 13.04
CA ALA A 222 -14.22 5.18 13.50
C ALA A 222 -15.23 4.53 12.54
N LEU A 223 -16.09 5.31 11.89
CA LEU A 223 -16.97 4.84 10.80
C LEU A 223 -16.14 4.45 9.56
N LEU A 224 -15.14 5.25 9.20
CA LEU A 224 -14.21 4.90 8.13
C LEU A 224 -13.44 3.60 8.44
N LYS A 225 -13.04 3.37 9.69
CA LYS A 225 -12.44 2.09 10.13
C LYS A 225 -13.40 0.90 10.03
N GLN A 226 -14.72 1.10 10.14
CA GLN A 226 -15.71 0.03 9.98
C GLN A 226 -15.90 -0.36 8.51
N LEU A 227 -15.89 0.62 7.59
CA LEU A 227 -15.83 0.39 6.13
C LEU A 227 -14.57 -0.37 5.69
N LEU A 228 -13.46 -0.13 6.40
CA LEU A 228 -12.13 -0.69 6.13
C LEU A 228 -11.78 -1.91 7.01
N ARG A 229 -12.76 -2.56 7.68
CA ARG A 229 -12.48 -3.82 8.39
C ARG A 229 -11.95 -4.85 7.38
N PRO A 230 -10.72 -5.37 7.54
CA PRO A 230 -10.11 -6.28 6.58
C PRO A 230 -10.79 -7.65 6.72
N THR A 231 -11.83 -7.88 5.95
CA THR A 231 -12.47 -9.18 5.89
C THR A 231 -11.54 -10.15 5.16
N ARG A 232 -11.49 -11.39 5.63
CA ARG A 232 -10.74 -12.51 5.01
C ARG A 232 -11.09 -12.64 3.51
N SER A 233 -12.31 -12.24 3.15
CA SER A 233 -12.82 -12.09 1.80
C SER A 233 -11.97 -11.20 0.87
N PHE A 234 -11.29 -10.16 1.38
CA PHE A 234 -10.47 -9.29 0.52
C PHE A 234 -9.19 -9.99 0.04
N MET A 235 -8.51 -10.75 0.91
CA MET A 235 -7.33 -11.53 0.50
C MET A 235 -7.71 -12.57 -0.56
N VAL A 236 -8.86 -13.23 -0.37
CA VAL A 236 -9.41 -14.19 -1.35
C VAL A 236 -9.81 -13.49 -2.66
N LEU A 237 -10.42 -12.31 -2.60
CA LEU A 237 -10.76 -11.51 -3.78
C LEU A 237 -9.51 -11.09 -4.57
N MET A 238 -8.46 -10.62 -3.89
CA MET A 238 -7.20 -10.27 -4.53
C MET A 238 -6.49 -11.49 -5.11
N TYR A 239 -6.48 -12.63 -4.40
CA TYR A 239 -5.97 -13.88 -4.95
C TYR A 239 -6.68 -14.27 -6.26
N PHE A 240 -8.01 -14.17 -6.34
CA PHE A 240 -8.74 -14.43 -7.58
C PHE A 240 -8.45 -13.39 -8.67
N PHE A 241 -8.28 -12.11 -8.31
CA PHE A 241 -7.92 -11.05 -9.26
C PHE A 241 -6.52 -11.24 -9.86
N GLU A 242 -5.51 -11.51 -9.02
CA GLU A 242 -4.14 -11.76 -9.46
C GLU A 242 -4.06 -13.08 -10.25
N THR A 243 -4.70 -14.15 -9.77
CA THR A 243 -4.84 -15.42 -10.54
C THR A 243 -5.50 -15.21 -11.91
N TYR A 244 -6.47 -14.29 -12.03
CA TYR A 244 -7.06 -13.94 -13.32
C TYR A 244 -6.03 -13.25 -14.25
N LEU A 245 -5.21 -12.33 -13.74
CA LEU A 245 -4.12 -11.73 -14.51
C LEU A 245 -3.06 -12.77 -14.91
N ASP A 246 -2.68 -13.68 -14.01
CA ASP A 246 -1.77 -14.78 -14.30
C ASP A 246 -2.33 -15.72 -15.38
N LEU A 247 -3.63 -16.04 -15.36
CA LEU A 247 -4.27 -16.86 -16.39
C LEU A 247 -4.24 -16.18 -17.76
N ARG A 248 -4.41 -14.86 -17.83
CA ARG A 248 -4.23 -14.08 -19.07
C ARG A 248 -2.80 -14.13 -19.57
N GLN A 249 -1.83 -13.91 -18.68
CA GLN A 249 -0.41 -14.00 -19.02
C GLN A 249 -0.03 -15.41 -19.48
N HIS A 250 -0.52 -16.44 -18.81
CA HIS A 250 -0.30 -17.84 -19.17
C HIS A 250 -0.90 -18.18 -20.55
N ALA A 251 -2.06 -17.61 -20.89
CA ALA A 251 -2.63 -17.73 -22.24
C ALA A 251 -1.76 -17.00 -23.29
N ALA A 252 -1.26 -15.80 -23.00
CA ALA A 252 -0.34 -15.08 -23.88
C ALA A 252 0.99 -15.84 -24.09
N LEU A 253 1.54 -16.45 -23.03
CA LEU A 253 2.73 -17.31 -23.09
C LEU A 253 2.52 -18.59 -23.90
N LYS A 254 1.29 -19.10 -24.04
CA LYS A 254 1.01 -20.28 -24.87
C LYS A 254 1.04 -19.99 -26.37
N LEU A 255 0.91 -18.72 -26.79
CA LEU A 255 0.92 -18.36 -28.21
C LEU A 255 2.24 -18.79 -28.89
N PRO A 256 2.20 -19.50 -30.03
CA PRO A 256 3.39 -19.97 -30.75
C PRO A 256 4.00 -18.91 -31.68
N THR A 257 3.36 -17.74 -31.79
CA THR A 257 3.81 -16.63 -32.61
C THR A 257 4.62 -15.64 -31.78
N LEU A 258 5.72 -15.17 -32.35
CA LEU A 258 6.51 -14.05 -31.86
C LEU A 258 5.74 -12.71 -32.07
N PRO A 259 5.95 -11.67 -31.27
CA PRO A 259 5.46 -10.32 -31.61
C PRO A 259 6.15 -9.78 -32.87
N LYS A 260 5.38 -9.15 -33.77
CA LYS A 260 5.86 -8.61 -35.06
C LYS A 260 7.11 -7.73 -34.98
N THR A 261 7.26 -6.97 -33.89
CA THR A 261 8.41 -6.08 -33.63
C THR A 261 9.72 -6.82 -33.32
N LEU A 262 9.65 -8.11 -32.99
CA LEU A 262 10.78 -8.99 -32.72
C LEU A 262 11.06 -9.96 -33.88
N GLU A 263 10.19 -10.03 -34.90
CA GLU A 263 10.38 -10.88 -36.08
C GLU A 263 11.66 -10.49 -36.83
N GLY A 264 12.51 -11.49 -37.11
CA GLY A 264 13.85 -11.27 -37.68
C GLY A 264 14.90 -10.70 -36.72
N VAL A 265 14.50 -10.28 -35.50
CA VAL A 265 15.40 -9.80 -34.44
C VAL A 265 15.81 -10.95 -33.51
N ILE A 266 14.86 -11.83 -33.15
CA ILE A 266 15.08 -12.98 -32.26
C ILE A 266 14.84 -14.28 -33.05
N SER A 267 15.69 -15.29 -32.84
CA SER A 267 15.52 -16.60 -33.49
C SER A 267 14.35 -17.39 -32.88
N GLN A 268 13.65 -18.16 -33.73
CA GLN A 268 12.54 -19.01 -33.30
C GLN A 268 12.95 -20.00 -32.18
N GLU A 269 14.17 -20.55 -32.25
CA GLU A 269 14.72 -21.44 -31.22
C GLU A 269 14.87 -20.75 -29.85
N LYS A 270 15.36 -19.50 -29.82
CA LYS A 270 15.47 -18.69 -28.59
C LYS A 270 14.10 -18.32 -28.04
N PHE A 271 13.15 -17.98 -28.92
CA PHE A 271 11.76 -17.74 -28.52
C PHE A 271 11.11 -18.98 -27.90
N GLU A 272 11.25 -20.16 -28.51
CA GLU A 272 10.67 -21.39 -27.98
C GLU A 272 11.28 -21.79 -26.63
N LYS A 273 12.60 -21.59 -26.43
CA LYS A 273 13.26 -21.75 -25.14
C LYS A 273 12.74 -20.76 -24.09
N SER A 274 12.60 -19.48 -24.44
CA SER A 274 12.04 -18.45 -23.54
C SER A 274 10.58 -18.74 -23.17
N ARG A 275 9.79 -19.20 -24.13
CA ARG A 275 8.41 -19.61 -23.93
C ARG A 275 8.31 -20.81 -22.98
N ALA A 276 9.13 -21.85 -23.18
CA ALA A 276 9.18 -23.02 -22.31
C ALA A 276 9.57 -22.65 -20.87
N TYR A 277 10.60 -21.82 -20.69
CA TYR A 277 11.02 -21.31 -19.39
C TYR A 277 9.91 -20.50 -18.70
N SER A 278 9.29 -19.57 -19.43
CA SER A 278 8.21 -18.72 -18.91
C SER A 278 6.97 -19.54 -18.52
N LEU A 279 6.63 -20.60 -19.28
CA LEU A 279 5.54 -21.52 -18.96
C LEU A 279 5.85 -22.36 -17.72
N ASP A 280 7.06 -22.91 -17.58
CA ASP A 280 7.48 -23.65 -16.39
C ASP A 280 7.42 -22.77 -15.12
N LYS A 281 7.89 -21.51 -15.21
CA LYS A 281 7.77 -20.54 -14.12
C LYS A 281 6.31 -20.22 -13.78
N SER A 282 5.45 -20.05 -14.80
CA SER A 282 4.03 -19.78 -14.62
C SER A 282 3.29 -20.95 -13.96
N TYR A 283 3.54 -22.19 -14.38
CA TYR A 283 2.97 -23.38 -13.72
C TYR A 283 3.42 -23.49 -12.26
N PHE A 284 4.71 -23.24 -11.97
CA PHE A 284 5.21 -23.22 -10.61
C PHE A 284 4.57 -22.11 -9.77
N HIS A 285 4.39 -20.91 -10.33
CA HIS A 285 3.74 -19.79 -9.65
C HIS A 285 2.30 -20.13 -9.23
N PHE A 286 1.48 -20.68 -10.14
CA PHE A 286 0.10 -21.10 -9.79
C PHE A 286 0.07 -22.08 -8.62
N VAL A 287 0.97 -23.09 -8.60
CA VAL A 287 1.04 -24.07 -7.50
C VAL A 287 1.52 -23.41 -6.20
N HIS A 288 2.53 -22.55 -6.28
CA HIS A 288 3.09 -21.82 -5.14
C HIS A 288 2.04 -20.89 -4.50
N GLU A 289 1.37 -20.05 -5.28
CA GLU A 289 0.36 -19.12 -4.75
C GLU A 289 -0.86 -19.85 -4.22
N PHE A 290 -1.30 -20.95 -4.87
CA PHE A 290 -2.39 -21.77 -4.37
C PHE A 290 -2.08 -22.39 -2.99
N VAL A 291 -0.87 -22.92 -2.80
CA VAL A 291 -0.45 -23.44 -1.48
C VAL A 291 -0.27 -22.30 -0.47
N THR A 292 0.23 -21.14 -0.91
CA THR A 292 0.43 -19.96 -0.06
C THR A 292 -0.90 -19.41 0.46
N ILE A 293 -1.90 -19.19 -0.40
CA ILE A 293 -3.22 -18.70 0.03
C ILE A 293 -3.94 -19.71 0.91
N LEU A 294 -3.78 -21.03 0.67
CA LEU A 294 -4.30 -22.06 1.58
C LEU A 294 -3.62 -22.01 2.95
N MET A 295 -2.29 -21.87 3.00
CA MET A 295 -1.53 -21.78 4.24
C MET A 295 -1.88 -20.52 5.04
N ASP A 296 -1.90 -19.34 4.40
CA ASP A 296 -2.25 -18.08 5.07
C ASP A 296 -3.74 -18.05 5.50
N SER A 297 -4.64 -18.64 4.70
CA SER A 297 -6.04 -18.85 5.10
C SER A 297 -6.15 -19.77 6.32
N ALA A 298 -5.39 -20.86 6.37
CA ALA A 298 -5.34 -21.76 7.52
C ALA A 298 -4.74 -21.09 8.77
N ILE A 299 -3.69 -20.27 8.61
CA ILE A 299 -3.09 -19.48 9.69
C ILE A 299 -4.12 -18.55 10.34
N LEU A 300 -4.95 -17.88 9.52
CA LEU A 300 -6.01 -16.99 9.98
C LEU A 300 -7.25 -17.73 10.52
N PHE A 301 -7.62 -18.88 9.94
CA PHE A 301 -8.81 -19.63 10.33
C PHE A 301 -8.60 -20.41 11.64
N PHE A 302 -7.45 -21.08 11.80
CA PHE A 302 -7.13 -21.88 12.99
C PHE A 302 -6.43 -21.07 14.10
N GLY A 303 -6.22 -19.77 13.93
CA GLY A 303 -5.58 -18.93 14.96
C GLY A 303 -4.13 -19.34 15.24
N ILE A 304 -3.38 -19.74 14.21
CA ILE A 304 -2.01 -20.24 14.36
C ILE A 304 -1.09 -19.15 14.93
N LEU A 305 -1.31 -17.87 14.56
CA LEU A 305 -0.55 -16.73 15.09
C LEU A 305 -0.68 -16.58 16.62
N PRO A 306 -1.88 -16.47 17.23
CA PRO A 306 -2.07 -16.54 18.68
C PRO A 306 -1.48 -17.80 19.35
N TRP A 307 -1.67 -18.97 18.73
CA TRP A 307 -1.12 -20.23 19.26
C TRP A 307 0.41 -20.17 19.33
N PHE A 308 1.05 -19.68 18.28
CA PHE A 308 2.51 -19.55 18.20
C PHE A 308 3.04 -18.52 19.20
N TRP A 309 2.34 -17.40 19.37
CA TRP A 309 2.63 -16.41 20.41
C TRP A 309 2.57 -17.03 21.81
N LYS A 310 1.51 -17.76 22.14
CA LYS A 310 1.37 -18.43 23.44
C LYS A 310 2.46 -19.48 23.68
N LYS A 311 2.81 -20.27 22.66
CA LYS A 311 3.92 -21.24 22.75
C LYS A 311 5.27 -20.58 22.96
N SER A 312 5.51 -19.43 22.35
CA SER A 312 6.75 -18.65 22.52
C SER A 312 6.90 -18.12 23.94
N GLY A 313 5.79 -17.68 24.57
CA GLY A 313 5.77 -17.26 25.97
C GLY A 313 6.05 -18.42 26.92
N ASN A 314 5.47 -19.60 26.67
CA ASN A 314 5.73 -20.81 27.45
C ASN A 314 7.16 -21.36 27.29
N PHE A 315 7.84 -21.05 26.18
CA PHE A 315 9.22 -21.50 25.92
C PHE A 315 10.25 -20.71 26.73
N LEU A 316 10.04 -19.41 26.97
CA LEU A 316 11.02 -18.56 27.65
C LEU A 316 11.39 -19.05 29.07
N PRO A 317 10.45 -19.41 29.96
CA PRO A 317 10.79 -19.91 31.29
C PRO A 317 11.60 -21.22 31.25
N LEU A 318 11.38 -22.07 30.23
CA LEU A 318 12.12 -23.34 30.07
C LEU A 318 13.60 -23.11 29.75
N VAL A 319 13.95 -21.97 29.15
CA VAL A 319 15.33 -21.55 28.88
C VAL A 319 15.85 -20.53 29.90
N GLY A 320 15.16 -20.35 31.04
CA GLY A 320 15.56 -19.43 32.10
C GLY A 320 15.38 -17.94 31.78
N LEU A 321 14.58 -17.60 30.77
CA LEU A 321 14.29 -16.23 30.35
C LEU A 321 12.92 -15.75 30.85
N ASN A 322 12.79 -14.46 31.13
CA ASN A 322 11.55 -13.88 31.62
C ASN A 322 10.52 -13.68 30.49
N ALA A 323 9.38 -14.36 30.59
CA ALA A 323 8.25 -14.23 29.65
C ALA A 323 7.56 -12.86 29.72
N GLU A 324 7.57 -12.17 30.86
CA GLU A 324 6.99 -10.84 31.03
C GLU A 324 7.75 -9.76 30.25
N ASN A 325 8.97 -10.05 29.78
CA ASN A 325 9.71 -9.14 28.92
C ASN A 325 9.22 -9.29 27.47
N GLU A 326 8.33 -8.38 27.06
CA GLU A 326 7.74 -8.33 25.71
C GLU A 326 8.79 -8.41 24.59
N ILE A 327 9.99 -7.85 24.79
CA ILE A 327 11.08 -7.94 23.81
C ILE A 327 11.52 -9.39 23.65
N LEU A 328 11.82 -10.09 24.74
CA LEU A 328 12.24 -11.50 24.69
C LEU A 328 11.13 -12.40 24.12
N HIS A 329 9.87 -12.14 24.50
CA HIS A 329 8.70 -12.88 23.97
C HIS A 329 8.59 -12.68 22.46
N THR A 330 8.70 -11.44 21.99
CA THR A 330 8.68 -11.10 20.57
C THR A 330 9.84 -11.73 19.80
N LEU A 331 11.05 -11.76 20.38
CA LEU A 331 12.21 -12.38 19.73
C LEU A 331 12.09 -13.91 19.64
N ALA A 332 11.57 -14.58 20.68
CA ALA A 332 11.27 -16.01 20.64
C ALA A 332 10.20 -16.34 19.59
N PHE A 333 9.13 -15.54 19.52
CA PHE A 333 8.09 -15.63 18.51
C PHE A 333 8.67 -15.47 17.09
N LEU A 334 9.47 -14.43 16.86
CA LEU A 334 10.11 -14.20 15.57
C LEU A 334 11.07 -15.32 15.16
N ALA A 335 11.88 -15.83 16.09
CA ALA A 335 12.80 -16.94 15.80
C ALA A 335 12.04 -18.20 15.36
N GLY A 336 10.95 -18.54 16.05
CA GLY A 336 10.12 -19.68 15.67
C GLY A 336 9.36 -19.47 14.36
N VAL A 337 8.81 -18.28 14.10
CA VAL A 337 8.14 -17.96 12.82
C VAL A 337 9.13 -17.98 11.66
N MET A 338 10.36 -17.51 11.87
CA MET A 338 11.44 -17.60 10.88
C MET A 338 11.77 -19.06 10.56
N ILE A 339 11.92 -19.93 11.57
CA ILE A 339 12.16 -21.37 11.36
C ILE A 339 10.99 -22.01 10.60
N TRP A 340 9.74 -21.70 10.98
CA TRP A 340 8.55 -22.18 10.28
C TRP A 340 8.56 -21.78 8.80
N SER A 341 8.77 -20.49 8.49
CA SER A 341 8.80 -20.03 7.09
C SER A 341 9.92 -20.72 6.31
N GLN A 342 11.13 -20.86 6.88
CA GLN A 342 12.21 -21.56 6.19
C GLN A 342 11.86 -23.02 5.90
N ILE A 343 11.16 -23.73 6.79
CA ILE A 343 10.71 -25.11 6.55
C ILE A 343 9.64 -25.17 5.45
N THR A 344 8.69 -24.22 5.41
CA THR A 344 7.62 -24.20 4.40
C THR A 344 8.09 -23.71 3.02
N ASP A 345 9.04 -22.78 2.98
CA ASP A 345 9.51 -22.11 1.75
C ASP A 345 10.66 -22.90 1.08
N LEU A 346 11.37 -23.77 1.83
CA LEU A 346 12.51 -24.55 1.34
C LEU A 346 12.17 -25.52 0.19
N PRO A 347 11.08 -26.32 0.21
CA PRO A 347 10.74 -27.22 -0.89
C PRO A 347 10.53 -26.46 -2.22
N PHE A 348 9.83 -25.32 -2.16
CA PHE A 348 9.60 -24.45 -3.32
C PHE A 348 10.90 -23.81 -3.82
N SER A 349 11.74 -23.33 -2.91
CA SER A 349 13.04 -22.74 -3.24
C SER A 349 13.99 -23.76 -3.89
N LEU A 350 14.03 -24.99 -3.38
CA LEU A 350 14.80 -26.10 -3.95
C LEU A 350 14.27 -26.50 -5.33
N TYR A 351 12.95 -26.62 -5.50
CA TYR A 351 12.35 -26.95 -6.80
C TYR A 351 12.62 -25.86 -7.85
N SER A 352 12.43 -24.59 -7.49
CA SER A 352 12.75 -23.45 -8.35
C SER A 352 14.22 -23.48 -8.79
N THR A 353 15.17 -23.59 -7.85
CA THR A 353 16.61 -23.52 -8.14
C THR A 353 17.15 -24.78 -8.83
N PHE A 354 16.82 -25.97 -8.32
CA PHE A 354 17.44 -27.24 -8.76
C PHE A 354 16.59 -28.05 -9.75
N VAL A 355 15.35 -27.65 -10.03
CA VAL A 355 14.53 -28.25 -11.11
C VAL A 355 14.28 -27.24 -12.23
N ILE A 356 13.69 -26.08 -11.95
CA ILE A 356 13.32 -25.12 -13.01
C ILE A 356 14.56 -24.42 -13.59
N GLU A 357 15.29 -23.67 -12.76
CA GLU A 357 16.48 -22.95 -13.21
C GLU A 357 17.59 -23.91 -13.69
N ALA A 358 17.63 -25.14 -13.18
CA ALA A 358 18.55 -26.17 -13.67
C ALA A 358 18.14 -26.73 -15.06
N ARG A 359 16.85 -27.03 -15.28
CA ARG A 359 16.32 -27.51 -16.58
C ARG A 359 16.60 -26.53 -17.71
N HIS A 360 16.49 -25.23 -17.43
CA HIS A 360 16.74 -24.16 -18.40
C HIS A 360 18.20 -23.68 -18.42
N GLY A 361 19.10 -24.39 -17.72
CA GLY A 361 20.55 -24.15 -17.76
C GLY A 361 21.04 -22.92 -17.01
N PHE A 362 20.16 -22.21 -16.29
CA PHE A 362 20.48 -21.00 -15.52
C PHE A 362 21.22 -21.29 -14.23
N ASN A 363 20.83 -22.32 -13.48
CA ASN A 363 21.43 -22.61 -12.18
C ASN A 363 22.91 -22.99 -12.31
N LYS A 364 23.76 -22.31 -11.55
CA LYS A 364 25.20 -22.63 -11.38
C LYS A 364 25.57 -22.95 -9.93
N GLN A 365 24.62 -22.86 -8.99
CA GLN A 365 24.84 -23.17 -7.58
C GLN A 365 24.93 -24.68 -7.35
N THR A 366 25.83 -25.07 -6.44
CA THR A 366 25.77 -26.39 -5.81
C THR A 366 24.79 -26.38 -4.64
N ILE A 367 24.26 -27.55 -4.27
CA ILE A 367 23.42 -27.71 -3.06
C ILE A 367 24.14 -27.17 -1.81
N TRP A 368 25.45 -27.38 -1.69
CA TRP A 368 26.24 -26.83 -0.59
C TRP A 368 26.30 -25.30 -0.59
N LEU A 369 26.49 -24.67 -1.76
CA LEU A 369 26.47 -23.21 -1.88
C LEU A 369 25.10 -22.64 -1.46
N PHE A 370 24.02 -23.26 -1.92
CA PHE A 370 22.65 -22.89 -1.58
C PHE A 370 22.39 -22.92 -0.06
N PHE A 371 22.64 -24.06 0.61
CA PHE A 371 22.44 -24.16 2.06
C PHE A 371 23.38 -23.27 2.87
N ARG A 372 24.64 -23.09 2.42
CA ARG A 372 25.58 -22.16 3.05
C ARG A 372 25.09 -20.72 2.99
N ASP A 373 24.54 -20.29 1.85
CA ASP A 373 24.03 -18.93 1.69
C ASP A 373 22.70 -18.74 2.44
N LEU A 374 21.85 -19.77 2.52
CA LEU A 374 20.66 -19.80 3.39
C LEU A 374 21.03 -19.58 4.87
N ILE A 375 21.98 -20.35 5.39
CA ILE A 375 22.46 -20.23 6.77
C ILE A 375 23.09 -18.86 7.02
N LYS A 376 23.91 -18.34 6.09
CA LYS A 376 24.45 -16.96 6.18
C LYS A 376 23.34 -15.92 6.28
N GLY A 377 22.28 -16.06 5.48
CA GLY A 377 21.10 -15.20 5.51
C GLY A 377 20.39 -15.23 6.87
N MET A 378 20.16 -16.43 7.41
CA MET A 378 19.58 -16.60 8.75
C MET A 378 20.46 -16.00 9.84
N CYS A 379 21.77 -16.23 9.84
CA CYS A 379 22.70 -15.63 10.80
C CYS A 379 22.68 -14.09 10.72
N LEU A 380 22.63 -13.52 9.51
CA LEU A 380 22.52 -12.07 9.33
C LEU A 380 21.20 -11.52 9.88
N ALA A 381 20.08 -12.22 9.66
CA ALA A 381 18.78 -11.86 10.23
C ALA A 381 18.77 -11.94 11.76
N ILE A 382 19.43 -12.94 12.36
CA ILE A 382 19.59 -13.09 13.82
C ILE A 382 20.51 -12.01 14.41
N VAL A 383 21.49 -11.51 13.66
CA VAL A 383 22.39 -10.43 14.13
C VAL A 383 21.73 -9.04 14.01
N LEU A 384 21.04 -8.76 12.90
CA LEU A 384 20.47 -7.43 12.64
C LEU A 384 19.04 -7.27 13.18
N GLY A 385 18.22 -8.31 13.11
CA GLY A 385 16.80 -8.26 13.48
C GLY A 385 16.55 -7.90 14.94
N PRO A 386 17.13 -8.59 15.93
CA PRO A 386 16.87 -8.34 17.34
C PRO A 386 17.12 -6.91 17.82
N PRO A 387 18.25 -6.22 17.52
CA PRO A 387 18.43 -4.83 17.93
C PRO A 387 17.44 -3.88 17.25
N ILE A 388 17.07 -4.13 15.98
CA ILE A 388 16.05 -3.33 15.26
C ILE A 388 14.67 -3.50 15.91
N VAL A 389 14.23 -4.75 16.13
CA VAL A 389 12.93 -5.07 16.73
C VAL A 389 12.83 -4.54 18.16
N SER A 390 13.91 -4.71 18.95
CA SER A 390 13.97 -4.17 20.32
C SER A 390 13.84 -2.64 20.34
N ALA A 391 14.50 -1.94 19.42
CA ALA A 391 14.38 -0.49 19.29
C ALA A 391 12.94 -0.07 18.91
N ILE A 392 12.30 -0.77 17.97
CA ILE A 392 10.90 -0.52 17.58
C ILE A 392 9.96 -0.69 18.78
N ILE A 393 10.08 -1.80 19.53
CA ILE A 393 9.25 -2.06 20.73
C ILE A 393 9.41 -0.92 21.75
N VAL A 394 10.65 -0.54 22.08
CA VAL A 394 10.93 0.56 23.03
C VAL A 394 10.37 1.89 22.53
N ILE A 395 10.45 2.18 21.22
CA ILE A 395 9.87 3.39 20.62
C ILE A 395 8.34 3.38 20.73
N VAL A 396 7.66 2.24 20.49
CA VAL A 396 6.18 2.16 20.61
C VAL A 396 5.72 2.28 22.05
N GLN A 397 6.41 1.63 22.99
CA GLN A 397 6.11 1.70 24.42
C GLN A 397 6.30 3.13 24.97
N LYS A 398 7.32 3.88 24.51
CA LYS A 398 7.67 5.21 25.05
C LYS A 398 7.26 6.41 24.19
N GLY A 399 6.81 6.20 22.94
CA GLY A 399 6.71 7.27 21.93
C GLY A 399 5.59 8.30 22.10
N GLY A 400 4.69 8.12 23.08
CA GLY A 400 3.66 9.11 23.42
C GLY A 400 2.78 9.55 22.23
N PRO A 401 2.43 10.84 22.11
CA PRO A 401 1.59 11.35 21.02
C PRO A 401 2.33 11.47 19.68
N TYR A 402 3.66 11.64 19.69
CA TYR A 402 4.48 11.82 18.49
C TYR A 402 5.05 10.50 17.94
N LEU A 403 4.47 9.35 18.33
CA LEU A 403 4.97 8.01 18.00
C LEU A 403 5.28 7.83 16.50
N ALA A 404 4.38 8.27 15.62
CA ALA A 404 4.56 8.15 14.18
C ALA A 404 5.84 8.83 13.69
N ILE A 405 6.19 9.99 14.25
CA ILE A 405 7.41 10.73 13.94
C ILE A 405 8.64 9.97 14.44
N TYR A 406 8.61 9.41 15.66
CA TYR A 406 9.75 8.67 16.21
C TYR A 406 10.01 7.35 15.48
N LEU A 407 8.96 6.58 15.16
CA LEU A 407 9.09 5.37 14.33
C LEU A 407 9.59 5.69 12.93
N TRP A 408 9.01 6.71 12.28
CA TRP A 408 9.45 7.15 10.96
C TRP A 408 10.90 7.63 10.98
N ALA A 409 11.30 8.47 11.95
CA ALA A 409 12.67 8.96 12.05
C ALA A 409 13.67 7.83 12.32
N PHE A 410 13.31 6.85 13.15
CA PHE A 410 14.13 5.65 13.36
C PHE A 410 14.26 4.83 12.07
N MET A 411 13.16 4.52 11.39
CA MET A 411 13.17 3.73 10.15
C MET A 411 13.82 4.47 8.99
N PHE A 412 13.69 5.79 8.91
CA PHE A 412 14.42 6.65 8.01
C PHE A 412 15.93 6.50 8.29
N VAL A 413 16.39 6.76 9.52
CA VAL A 413 17.80 6.61 9.91
C VAL A 413 18.32 5.19 9.73
N LEU A 414 17.50 4.15 9.91
CA LEU A 414 17.88 2.76 9.68
C LEU A 414 18.04 2.45 8.18
N SER A 415 17.06 2.84 7.36
CA SER A 415 17.14 2.75 5.88
C SER A 415 18.31 3.55 5.34
N LEU A 416 18.61 4.68 6.01
CA LEU A 416 19.82 5.42 5.79
C LEU A 416 21.02 4.52 6.14
N VAL A 417 21.22 4.07 7.39
CA VAL A 417 22.42 3.28 7.78
C VAL A 417 22.67 2.06 6.88
N MET A 418 21.61 1.37 6.45
CA MET A 418 21.67 0.25 5.51
C MET A 418 22.26 0.61 4.12
N MET A 419 22.52 1.89 3.80
CA MET A 419 23.36 2.35 2.65
C MET A 419 24.69 1.72 2.56
N THR A 420 25.27 1.82 3.74
CA THR A 420 26.69 1.90 3.88
C THR A 420 27.07 0.49 4.19
N ILE A 421 26.30 -0.12 5.08
CA ILE A 421 26.34 -1.52 5.41
C ILE A 421 25.97 -2.43 4.21
N TYR A 422 24.85 -2.25 3.48
CA TYR A 422 24.43 -3.29 2.54
C TYR A 422 25.45 -3.62 1.42
N PRO A 423 25.85 -2.69 0.53
CA PRO A 423 26.75 -3.00 -0.57
C PRO A 423 28.24 -3.00 -0.18
N VAL A 424 28.62 -2.60 1.05
CA VAL A 424 30.02 -2.59 1.52
C VAL A 424 30.32 -3.76 2.46
N LEU A 425 29.34 -4.20 3.25
CA LEU A 425 29.52 -5.26 4.26
C LEU A 425 28.63 -6.48 3.99
N ILE A 426 27.35 -6.31 3.62
CA ILE A 426 26.43 -7.45 3.46
C ILE A 426 26.63 -8.16 2.12
N ALA A 427 26.48 -7.45 1.00
CA ALA A 427 26.59 -8.05 -0.33
C ALA A 427 27.93 -8.79 -0.56
N PRO A 428 29.09 -8.28 -0.07
CA PRO A 428 30.37 -8.99 -0.15
C PRO A 428 30.47 -10.30 0.66
N LEU A 429 29.57 -10.58 1.60
CA LEU A 429 29.52 -11.89 2.29
C LEU A 429 28.95 -13.00 1.39
N PHE A 430 28.22 -12.62 0.34
CA PHE A 430 27.62 -13.52 -0.64
C PHE A 430 28.42 -13.53 -1.93
N ASN A 431 28.66 -12.37 -2.54
CA ASN A 431 29.28 -12.24 -3.86
C ASN A 431 30.66 -11.59 -3.77
N LYS A 432 31.60 -12.02 -4.62
CA LYS A 432 32.91 -11.39 -4.79
C LYS A 432 32.78 -10.15 -5.68
N PHE A 433 33.30 -9.03 -5.19
CA PHE A 433 33.38 -7.78 -5.95
C PHE A 433 34.85 -7.50 -6.30
N THR A 434 35.18 -7.52 -7.59
CA THR A 434 36.52 -7.16 -8.11
C THR A 434 36.45 -5.88 -8.91
N PRO A 435 37.47 -5.00 -8.90
CA PRO A 435 37.51 -3.87 -9.83
C PRO A 435 37.38 -4.35 -11.27
N LEU A 436 36.71 -3.57 -12.14
CA LEU A 436 36.72 -3.86 -13.58
C LEU A 436 38.18 -3.73 -14.08
N PRO A 437 38.71 -4.74 -14.81
CA PRO A 437 40.05 -4.67 -15.40
C PRO A 437 40.25 -3.42 -16.26
N GLU A 438 41.50 -2.98 -16.40
CA GLU A 438 41.85 -1.94 -17.36
C GLU A 438 41.64 -2.47 -18.79
N GLY A 439 41.01 -1.68 -19.65
CA GLY A 439 40.62 -2.09 -21.00
C GLY A 439 39.67 -1.09 -21.66
N GLU A 440 39.28 -1.38 -22.91
CA GLU A 440 38.45 -0.48 -23.73
C GLU A 440 37.09 -0.17 -23.10
N LEU A 441 36.33 -1.21 -22.69
CA LEU A 441 35.07 -1.07 -21.97
C LEU A 441 35.15 -0.11 -20.78
N ARG A 442 36.22 -0.21 -19.97
CA ARG A 442 36.42 0.64 -18.80
C ARG A 442 36.62 2.09 -19.20
N LEU A 443 37.48 2.36 -20.19
CA LEU A 443 37.72 3.71 -20.70
C LEU A 443 36.45 4.34 -21.29
N LYS A 444 35.62 3.55 -22.00
CA LYS A 444 34.32 4.02 -22.52
C LYS A 444 33.36 4.40 -21.39
N ILE A 445 33.22 3.56 -20.36
CA ILE A 445 32.37 3.84 -19.20
C ILE A 445 32.87 5.07 -18.41
N GLU A 446 34.18 5.18 -18.19
CA GLU A 446 34.77 6.34 -17.50
C GLU A 446 34.60 7.65 -18.30
N LYS A 447 34.72 7.60 -19.64
CA LYS A 447 34.46 8.72 -20.54
C LYS A 447 32.99 9.16 -20.52
N LEU A 448 32.04 8.21 -20.54
CA LEU A 448 30.60 8.47 -20.45
C LEU A 448 30.21 9.03 -19.07
N ALA A 449 30.78 8.49 -17.99
CA ALA A 449 30.59 9.05 -16.65
C ALA A 449 31.11 10.49 -16.57
N SER A 450 32.29 10.76 -17.16
CA SER A 450 32.90 12.09 -17.16
C SER A 450 32.09 13.11 -17.97
N SER A 451 31.58 12.75 -19.15
CA SER A 451 30.77 13.67 -19.98
C SER A 451 29.48 14.11 -19.28
N LEU A 452 28.90 13.24 -18.43
CA LEU A 452 27.71 13.54 -17.64
C LEU A 452 28.01 14.20 -16.28
N ASN A 453 29.28 14.46 -15.96
CA ASN A 453 29.76 14.89 -14.64
C ASN A 453 29.32 13.95 -13.50
N PHE A 454 29.22 12.65 -13.79
CA PHE A 454 28.91 11.62 -12.81
C PHE A 454 30.13 11.38 -11.91
N PRO A 455 30.00 11.48 -10.57
CA PRO A 455 31.14 11.33 -9.65
C PRO A 455 31.49 9.86 -9.41
N LEU A 456 31.90 9.16 -10.48
CA LEU A 456 32.34 7.78 -10.47
C LEU A 456 33.60 7.64 -9.61
N LYS A 457 33.53 6.79 -8.59
CA LYS A 457 34.66 6.54 -7.68
C LYS A 457 35.24 5.15 -7.77
N LYS A 458 34.43 4.15 -8.10
CA LYS A 458 34.86 2.76 -8.37
C LYS A 458 33.89 2.09 -9.35
N LEU A 459 34.45 1.32 -10.29
CA LEU A 459 33.74 0.46 -11.22
C LEU A 459 34.09 -1.00 -10.86
N PHE A 460 33.08 -1.81 -10.60
CA PHE A 460 33.22 -3.19 -10.10
C PHE A 460 32.54 -4.18 -11.03
N VAL A 461 33.08 -5.41 -11.05
CA VAL A 461 32.42 -6.61 -11.54
C VAL A 461 32.00 -7.45 -10.32
N VAL A 462 30.81 -8.02 -10.37
CA VAL A 462 30.31 -9.00 -9.40
C VAL A 462 30.23 -10.39 -10.03
N ASP A 463 30.60 -11.42 -9.28
CA ASP A 463 30.66 -12.83 -9.71
C ASP A 463 29.28 -13.52 -9.77
N GLY A 464 28.32 -12.89 -10.46
CA GLY A 464 26.95 -13.40 -10.64
C GLY A 464 26.90 -14.81 -11.24
N SER A 465 27.85 -15.16 -12.12
CA SER A 465 28.00 -16.48 -12.72
C SER A 465 28.16 -17.62 -11.71
N THR A 466 28.62 -17.36 -10.49
CA THR A 466 28.69 -18.35 -9.40
C THR A 466 27.33 -18.86 -8.95
N ARG A 467 26.26 -18.12 -9.28
CA ARG A 467 24.89 -18.41 -8.87
C ARG A 467 23.95 -18.66 -10.04
N SER A 468 24.02 -17.83 -11.07
CA SER A 468 23.13 -17.92 -12.23
C SER A 468 23.79 -17.32 -13.47
N SER A 469 23.44 -17.80 -14.66
CA SER A 469 23.81 -17.12 -15.92
C SER A 469 22.96 -15.88 -16.25
N HIS A 470 22.15 -15.38 -15.30
CA HIS A 470 21.39 -14.13 -15.50
C HIS A 470 22.29 -12.90 -15.47
N SER A 471 21.98 -11.93 -16.34
CA SER A 471 22.76 -10.70 -16.52
C SER A 471 22.04 -9.48 -15.99
N ASN A 472 22.83 -8.55 -15.43
CA ASN A 472 22.35 -7.29 -14.90
C ASN A 472 23.49 -6.26 -14.77
N ALA A 473 23.12 -4.98 -14.66
CA ALA A 473 23.99 -3.90 -14.16
C ALA A 473 23.23 -3.13 -13.07
N TYR A 474 23.92 -2.37 -12.23
CA TYR A 474 23.27 -1.42 -11.31
C TYR A 474 24.24 -0.36 -10.78
N MET A 475 23.69 0.78 -10.33
CA MET A 475 24.48 1.88 -9.77
C MET A 475 24.10 2.28 -8.34
N TYR A 476 25.12 2.62 -7.56
CA TYR A 476 24.98 2.89 -6.13
C TYR A 476 25.91 3.96 -5.56
N GLY A 477 25.65 4.37 -4.32
CA GLY A 477 26.48 5.32 -3.58
C GLY A 477 25.86 6.72 -3.48
N PHE A 478 26.21 7.45 -2.43
CA PHE A 478 25.68 8.80 -2.18
C PHE A 478 26.59 9.92 -2.63
N PHE A 479 25.97 11.08 -2.87
CA PHE A 479 26.66 12.32 -3.28
C PHE A 479 27.78 12.00 -4.28
N LYS A 480 29.02 12.37 -3.93
CA LYS A 480 30.27 12.24 -4.71
C LYS A 480 30.95 10.87 -4.63
N ASN A 481 30.36 9.87 -3.98
CA ASN A 481 30.92 8.52 -3.84
C ASN A 481 30.06 7.51 -4.64
N LYS A 482 29.87 7.74 -5.95
CA LYS A 482 29.11 6.81 -6.80
C LYS A 482 29.96 5.62 -7.24
N ARG A 483 29.30 4.50 -7.46
CA ARG A 483 29.89 3.23 -7.91
C ARG A 483 28.95 2.56 -8.91
N ILE A 484 29.54 1.90 -9.90
CA ILE A 484 28.82 1.10 -10.90
C ILE A 484 29.22 -0.36 -10.68
N VAL A 485 28.26 -1.27 -10.80
CA VAL A 485 28.48 -2.73 -10.77
C VAL A 485 27.94 -3.35 -12.05
N LEU A 486 28.79 -4.11 -12.71
CA LEU A 486 28.44 -4.98 -13.82
C LEU A 486 28.43 -6.43 -13.32
N TYR A 487 27.50 -7.26 -13.79
CA TYR A 487 27.62 -8.70 -13.62
C TYR A 487 28.67 -9.23 -14.60
N ASP A 488 29.46 -10.21 -14.18
CA ASP A 488 30.39 -10.92 -15.05
C ASP A 488 29.69 -11.59 -16.24
N THR A 489 28.49 -12.13 -16.02
CA THR A 489 27.61 -12.68 -17.06
C THR A 489 27.25 -11.66 -18.14
N LEU A 490 27.01 -10.39 -17.78
CA LEU A 490 26.69 -9.32 -18.72
C LEU A 490 27.86 -9.08 -19.69
N ILE A 491 29.07 -9.00 -19.14
CA ILE A 491 30.31 -8.79 -19.89
C ILE A 491 30.62 -10.02 -20.79
N GLN A 492 30.28 -11.23 -20.34
CA GLN A 492 30.47 -12.45 -21.13
C GLN A 492 29.44 -12.60 -22.27
N GLN A 493 28.23 -12.04 -22.12
CA GLN A 493 27.11 -12.20 -23.05
C GLN A 493 27.04 -11.09 -24.10
N CYS A 494 27.24 -9.84 -23.71
CA CYS A 494 27.36 -8.71 -24.63
C CYS A 494 28.78 -8.65 -25.18
N LYS A 495 28.99 -9.29 -26.35
CA LYS A 495 30.31 -9.30 -27.04
C LYS A 495 30.73 -7.93 -27.58
N ASN A 496 29.82 -6.95 -27.60
CA ASN A 496 30.08 -5.61 -28.07
C ASN A 496 30.02 -4.64 -26.87
N ASP A 497 31.15 -3.99 -26.58
CA ASP A 497 31.26 -3.01 -25.49
C ASP A 497 30.24 -1.87 -25.61
N GLU A 498 29.84 -1.47 -26.83
CA GLU A 498 28.84 -0.41 -27.03
C GLU A 498 27.46 -0.77 -26.47
N GLU A 499 27.07 -2.06 -26.48
CA GLU A 499 25.81 -2.53 -25.86
C GLU A 499 25.85 -2.33 -24.35
N ILE A 500 26.99 -2.66 -23.72
CA ILE A 500 27.19 -2.50 -22.27
C ILE A 500 27.23 -1.01 -21.92
N VAL A 501 27.92 -0.19 -22.70
CA VAL A 501 27.99 1.26 -22.52
C VAL A 501 26.61 1.90 -22.69
N ALA A 502 25.77 1.42 -23.62
CA ALA A 502 24.41 1.89 -23.80
C ALA A 502 23.48 1.51 -22.62
N VAL A 503 23.60 0.30 -22.07
CA VAL A 503 22.91 -0.09 -20.82
C VAL A 503 23.36 0.81 -19.66
N ILE A 504 24.65 1.16 -19.59
CA ILE A 504 25.15 2.11 -18.59
C ILE A 504 24.69 3.55 -18.85
N ALA A 505 24.45 3.96 -20.11
CA ALA A 505 23.83 5.24 -20.43
C ALA A 505 22.38 5.32 -19.92
N HIS A 506 21.61 4.23 -20.05
CA HIS A 506 20.26 4.09 -19.47
C HIS A 506 20.31 4.20 -17.93
N GLU A 507 21.19 3.45 -17.26
CA GLU A 507 21.41 3.55 -15.81
C GLU A 507 21.76 4.99 -15.38
N LEU A 508 22.67 5.65 -16.11
CA LEU A 508 23.05 7.06 -15.87
C LEU A 508 21.88 8.02 -16.08
N GLY A 509 20.89 7.69 -16.92
CA GLY A 509 19.61 8.38 -17.03
C GLY A 509 18.82 8.38 -15.73
N HIS A 510 18.66 7.23 -15.07
CA HIS A 510 18.01 7.13 -13.76
C HIS A 510 18.69 7.98 -12.68
N TRP A 511 20.00 8.15 -12.75
CA TRP A 511 20.72 9.08 -11.89
C TRP A 511 20.48 10.55 -12.28
N LYS A 512 20.63 10.88 -13.56
CA LYS A 512 20.55 12.26 -14.07
C LYS A 512 19.16 12.87 -13.86
N LEU A 513 18.12 12.06 -14.03
CA LEU A 513 16.71 12.42 -13.84
C LEU A 513 16.22 12.22 -12.39
N ASN A 514 17.11 11.88 -11.45
CA ASN A 514 16.82 11.72 -10.02
C ASN A 514 15.73 10.67 -9.69
N HIS A 515 15.45 9.69 -10.57
CA HIS A 515 14.42 8.67 -10.37
C HIS A 515 14.52 7.98 -9.00
N THR A 516 15.74 7.61 -8.56
CA THR A 516 15.90 6.99 -7.23
C THR A 516 15.63 7.94 -6.06
N MET A 517 15.77 9.26 -6.22
CA MET A 517 15.42 10.22 -5.18
C MET A 517 13.90 10.36 -5.07
N TYR A 518 13.19 10.43 -6.21
CA TYR A 518 11.73 10.43 -6.24
C TYR A 518 11.17 9.15 -5.60
N SER A 519 11.66 7.96 -5.99
CA SER A 519 11.24 6.70 -5.39
C SER A 519 11.55 6.63 -3.89
N PHE A 520 12.71 7.14 -3.45
CA PHE A 520 13.04 7.18 -2.03
C PHE A 520 12.09 8.09 -1.24
N ILE A 521 11.80 9.30 -1.74
CA ILE A 521 10.86 10.25 -1.11
C ILE A 521 9.44 9.65 -1.05
N ALA A 522 8.96 9.03 -2.13
CA ALA A 522 7.65 8.37 -2.17
C ALA A 522 7.54 7.27 -1.10
N VAL A 523 8.57 6.42 -0.95
CA VAL A 523 8.61 5.40 0.10
C VAL A 523 8.68 6.03 1.50
N GLN A 524 9.39 7.15 1.70
CA GLN A 524 9.39 7.84 3.01
C GLN A 524 8.02 8.42 3.37
N ILE A 525 7.29 8.98 2.40
CA ILE A 525 5.92 9.47 2.60
C ILE A 525 4.99 8.31 2.94
N LEU A 526 5.02 7.22 2.17
CA LEU A 526 4.21 6.03 2.43
C LEU A 526 4.50 5.43 3.82
N THR A 527 5.77 5.32 4.19
CA THR A 527 6.22 4.84 5.51
C THR A 527 5.71 5.74 6.65
N PHE A 528 5.73 7.06 6.46
CA PHE A 528 5.19 8.01 7.43
C PHE A 528 3.67 7.84 7.60
N LEU A 529 2.93 7.76 6.49
CA LEU A 529 1.47 7.54 6.49
C LEU A 529 1.11 6.20 7.16
N GLN A 530 1.88 5.14 6.92
CA GLN A 530 1.68 3.85 7.58
C GLN A 530 1.93 3.92 9.09
N PHE A 531 3.00 4.57 9.57
CA PHE A 531 3.20 4.74 11.02
C PHE A 531 2.17 5.68 11.67
N GLY A 532 1.65 6.66 10.92
CA GLY A 532 0.46 7.43 11.30
C GLY A 532 -0.75 6.52 11.50
N GLY A 533 -1.10 5.72 10.48
CA GLY A 533 -2.20 4.76 10.53
C GLY A 533 -2.07 3.75 11.68
N TYR A 534 -0.89 3.18 11.88
CA TYR A 534 -0.59 2.29 13.01
C TYR A 534 -0.83 2.97 14.36
N THR A 535 -0.37 4.21 14.52
CA THR A 535 -0.56 4.99 15.75
C THR A 535 -2.04 5.20 16.08
N LEU A 536 -2.91 5.28 15.06
CA LEU A 536 -4.37 5.39 15.22
C LEU A 536 -5.08 4.08 15.60
N VAL A 537 -4.43 2.91 15.48
CA VAL A 537 -5.06 1.61 15.75
C VAL A 537 -4.38 0.75 16.82
N ARG A 538 -3.12 1.05 17.19
CA ARG A 538 -2.32 0.25 18.13
C ARG A 538 -2.96 -0.03 19.49
N ASN A 539 -3.85 0.84 19.96
CA ASN A 539 -4.55 0.71 21.25
C ASN A 539 -5.93 0.02 21.13
N SER A 540 -6.34 -0.41 19.94
CA SER A 540 -7.67 -1.00 19.72
C SER A 540 -7.72 -2.45 20.20
N THR A 541 -8.29 -2.69 21.38
CA THR A 541 -8.58 -4.03 21.91
C THR A 541 -9.29 -4.93 20.90
N ASP A 542 -10.26 -4.37 20.20
CA ASP A 542 -11.15 -5.12 19.31
C ASP A 542 -10.42 -5.60 18.05
N LEU A 543 -9.43 -4.83 17.58
CA LEU A 543 -8.57 -5.23 16.47
C LEU A 543 -7.73 -6.46 16.84
N PHE A 544 -7.09 -6.48 18.01
CA PHE A 544 -6.32 -7.64 18.48
C PHE A 544 -7.20 -8.86 18.75
N ARG A 545 -8.34 -8.67 19.42
CA ARG A 545 -9.32 -9.74 19.70
C ARG A 545 -9.89 -10.37 18.43
N SER A 546 -10.08 -9.58 17.36
CA SER A 546 -10.54 -10.10 16.05
C SER A 546 -9.55 -11.08 15.40
N PHE A 547 -8.28 -11.05 15.81
CA PHE A 547 -7.23 -11.99 15.40
C PHE A 547 -6.88 -13.02 16.48
N GLY A 548 -7.65 -13.10 17.58
CA GLY A 548 -7.47 -14.07 18.65
C GLY A 548 -6.40 -13.70 19.70
N PHE A 549 -6.03 -12.43 19.80
CA PHE A 549 -5.06 -11.95 20.81
C PHE A 549 -5.77 -11.23 21.96
N ASP A 550 -5.54 -11.71 23.19
CA ASP A 550 -6.07 -11.11 24.43
C ASP A 550 -5.24 -9.90 24.91
N THR A 551 -3.97 -9.84 24.52
CA THR A 551 -3.03 -8.75 24.82
C THR A 551 -2.67 -7.97 23.55
N GLN A 552 -2.03 -6.81 23.69
CA GLN A 552 -1.60 -5.96 22.57
C GLN A 552 -0.07 -5.86 22.40
N PRO A 553 0.67 -6.95 22.09
CA PRO A 553 2.10 -6.86 21.81
C PRO A 553 2.35 -5.96 20.60
N VAL A 554 3.38 -5.11 20.69
CA VAL A 554 3.73 -4.09 19.70
C VAL A 554 3.86 -4.69 18.31
N LEU A 555 4.63 -5.77 18.18
CA LEU A 555 4.91 -6.37 16.87
C LEU A 555 3.69 -7.10 16.29
N ILE A 556 2.89 -7.75 17.14
CA ILE A 556 1.61 -8.34 16.71
C ILE A 556 0.68 -7.24 16.18
N GLY A 557 0.63 -6.09 16.84
CA GLY A 557 -0.13 -4.93 16.38
C GLY A 557 0.35 -4.41 15.02
N LEU A 558 1.67 -4.36 14.81
CA LEU A 558 2.25 -4.00 13.52
C LEU A 558 1.88 -5.00 12.43
N ILE A 559 1.97 -6.31 12.71
CA ILE A 559 1.60 -7.38 11.77
C ILE A 559 0.11 -7.28 11.41
N ILE A 560 -0.79 -7.17 12.39
CA ILE A 560 -2.24 -7.02 12.15
C ILE A 560 -2.55 -5.73 11.37
N PHE A 561 -1.85 -4.63 11.67
CA PHE A 561 -1.99 -3.39 10.90
C PHE A 561 -1.54 -3.56 9.44
N GLN A 562 -0.41 -4.23 9.18
CA GLN A 562 0.02 -4.52 7.81
C GLN A 562 -1.05 -5.32 7.04
N HIS A 563 -1.60 -6.38 7.64
CA HIS A 563 -2.72 -7.12 7.04
C HIS A 563 -3.96 -6.25 6.79
N THR A 564 -4.21 -5.26 7.65
CA THR A 564 -5.33 -4.32 7.50
C THR A 564 -5.15 -3.37 6.31
N VAL A 565 -3.92 -3.00 5.96
CA VAL A 565 -3.64 -2.06 4.87
C VAL A 565 -3.31 -2.71 3.52
N ILE A 566 -3.28 -4.05 3.43
CA ILE A 566 -3.10 -4.80 2.17
C ILE A 566 -3.94 -4.22 1.00
N PRO A 567 -5.26 -3.94 1.14
CA PRO A 567 -6.04 -3.34 0.05
C PRO A 567 -5.46 -2.05 -0.52
N ILE A 568 -4.99 -1.17 0.38
CA ILE A 568 -4.40 0.11 0.03
C ILE A 568 -3.00 -0.10 -0.58
N GLN A 569 -2.26 -1.11 -0.10
CA GLN A 569 -0.95 -1.46 -0.63
C GLN A 569 -1.03 -1.94 -2.09
N HIS A 570 -1.99 -2.77 -2.49
CA HIS A 570 -2.15 -3.17 -3.90
C HIS A 570 -2.43 -1.95 -4.81
N LEU A 571 -3.32 -1.03 -4.39
CA LEU A 571 -3.61 0.19 -5.15
C LEU A 571 -2.39 1.12 -5.27
N VAL A 572 -1.66 1.31 -4.17
CA VAL A 572 -0.43 2.11 -4.15
C VAL A 572 0.68 1.45 -4.98
N SER A 573 0.82 0.12 -4.91
CA SER A 573 1.79 -0.65 -5.69
C SER A 573 1.53 -0.51 -7.20
N PHE A 574 0.27 -0.62 -7.62
CA PHE A 574 -0.12 -0.38 -9.01
C PHE A 574 0.28 1.04 -9.47
N GLY A 575 -0.04 2.07 -8.68
CA GLY A 575 0.35 3.45 -8.99
C GLY A 575 1.88 3.64 -9.07
N LEU A 576 2.64 3.04 -8.16
CA LEU A 576 4.10 3.08 -8.17
C LEU A 576 4.71 2.32 -9.36
N ASN A 577 4.10 1.20 -9.80
CA ASN A 577 4.54 0.48 -10.99
C ASN A 577 4.36 1.31 -12.27
N LEU A 578 3.26 2.06 -12.42
CA LEU A 578 3.05 2.99 -13.54
C LEU A 578 4.11 4.11 -13.56
N VAL A 579 4.46 4.66 -12.40
CA VAL A 579 5.56 5.64 -12.28
C VAL A 579 6.91 5.02 -12.60
N SER A 580 7.19 3.79 -12.14
CA SER A 580 8.42 3.05 -12.48
C SER A 580 8.54 2.83 -14.00
N ARG A 581 7.47 2.39 -14.66
CA ARG A 581 7.42 2.23 -16.12
C ARG A 581 7.70 3.55 -16.84
N SER A 582 7.20 4.67 -16.31
CA SER A 582 7.46 6.01 -16.85
C SER A 582 8.93 6.42 -16.73
N PHE A 583 9.59 6.07 -15.62
CA PHE A 583 11.02 6.31 -15.40
C PHE A 583 11.91 5.49 -16.36
N GLU A 584 11.52 4.27 -16.71
CA GLU A 584 12.24 3.45 -17.70
C GLU A 584 12.24 4.09 -19.09
N PHE A 585 11.07 4.54 -19.58
CA PHE A 585 10.99 5.23 -20.87
C PHE A 585 11.80 6.53 -20.88
N GLN A 586 11.83 7.27 -19.76
CA GLN A 586 12.65 8.48 -19.64
C GLN A 586 14.16 8.17 -19.64
N ALA A 587 14.58 7.06 -19.04
CA ALA A 587 15.97 6.59 -19.06
C ALA A 587 16.38 6.07 -20.46
N ASP A 588 15.50 5.38 -21.17
CA ASP A 588 15.70 4.98 -22.58
C ASP A 588 15.83 6.20 -23.50
N ALA A 589 14.92 7.17 -23.39
CA ALA A 589 14.98 8.42 -24.13
C ALA A 589 16.26 9.22 -23.81
N PHE A 590 16.73 9.20 -22.56
CA PHE A 590 18.00 9.83 -22.18
C PHE A 590 19.21 9.16 -22.85
N ALA A 591 19.30 7.82 -22.83
CA ALA A 591 20.35 7.08 -23.51
C ALA A 591 20.32 7.30 -25.04
N LYS A 592 19.13 7.37 -25.63
CA LYS A 592 18.92 7.73 -27.04
C LYS A 592 19.42 9.13 -27.37
N LYS A 593 19.08 10.14 -26.55
CA LYS A 593 19.58 11.54 -26.69
C LYS A 593 21.12 11.65 -26.58
N LEU A 594 21.79 10.67 -25.98
CA LEU A 594 23.26 10.57 -25.96
C LEU A 594 23.87 9.84 -27.18
N GLY A 595 23.04 9.45 -28.16
CA GLY A 595 23.47 8.74 -29.38
C GLY A 595 23.49 7.21 -29.25
N TYR A 596 23.14 6.65 -28.09
CA TYR A 596 23.19 5.20 -27.84
C TYR A 596 21.92 4.44 -28.23
N GLY A 597 20.96 5.04 -28.95
CA GLY A 597 19.66 4.42 -29.23
C GLY A 597 19.76 3.03 -29.88
N SER A 598 20.53 2.89 -30.96
CA SER A 598 20.72 1.61 -31.66
C SER A 598 21.49 0.57 -30.82
N ALA A 599 22.51 1.00 -30.06
CA ALA A 599 23.28 0.13 -29.18
C ALA A 599 22.46 -0.33 -27.97
N LEU A 600 21.59 0.53 -27.42
CA LEU A 600 20.64 0.18 -26.37
C LEU A 600 19.59 -0.80 -26.89
N ARG A 601 19.05 -0.58 -28.09
CA ARG A 601 18.14 -1.49 -28.77
C ARG A 601 18.74 -2.91 -28.86
N ALA A 602 19.98 -3.01 -29.32
CA ALA A 602 20.72 -4.28 -29.39
C ALA A 602 20.97 -4.89 -28.00
N GLY A 603 21.45 -4.10 -27.02
CA GLY A 603 21.70 -4.55 -25.66
C GLY A 603 20.46 -5.05 -24.92
N LEU A 604 19.31 -4.39 -25.09
CA LEU A 604 18.03 -4.82 -24.50
C LEU A 604 17.52 -6.13 -25.11
N VAL A 605 17.61 -6.29 -26.44
CA VAL A 605 17.32 -7.56 -27.12
C VAL A 605 18.25 -8.66 -26.58
N LYS A 606 19.56 -8.39 -26.52
CA LYS A 606 20.56 -9.36 -26.05
C LYS A 606 20.31 -9.78 -24.60
N LEU A 607 19.99 -8.84 -23.73
CA LEU A 607 19.59 -9.09 -22.33
C LEU A 607 18.32 -9.93 -22.22
N GLN A 608 17.33 -9.71 -23.08
CA GLN A 608 16.10 -10.51 -23.12
C GLN A 608 16.37 -11.95 -23.57
N GLU A 609 17.17 -12.13 -24.63
CA GLU A 609 17.55 -13.44 -25.19
C GLU A 609 18.36 -14.31 -24.22
N GLU A 610 19.30 -13.72 -23.47
CA GLU A 610 20.18 -14.47 -22.58
C GLU A 610 19.58 -14.68 -21.19
N ASN A 611 18.65 -13.82 -20.76
CA ASN A 611 17.81 -14.10 -19.57
C ASN A 611 16.58 -14.98 -19.87
N LEU A 612 16.33 -15.33 -21.16
CA LEU A 612 15.13 -16.03 -21.64
C LEU A 612 13.80 -15.38 -21.18
N SER A 613 13.82 -14.06 -20.93
CA SER A 613 12.68 -13.29 -20.40
C SER A 613 11.46 -13.32 -21.35
N ALA A 614 10.26 -13.39 -20.76
CA ALA A 614 9.00 -13.53 -21.49
C ALA A 614 8.83 -12.52 -22.64
N MET A 615 8.66 -13.01 -23.86
CA MET A 615 8.51 -12.19 -25.07
C MET A 615 7.06 -11.84 -25.37
N ASN A 616 6.12 -12.76 -25.09
CA ASN A 616 4.68 -12.52 -25.14
C ASN A 616 4.19 -12.11 -23.74
N THR A 617 3.57 -10.92 -23.64
CA THR A 617 3.06 -10.38 -22.38
C THR A 617 1.64 -9.86 -22.56
N ASP A 618 0.72 -10.21 -21.66
CA ASP A 618 -0.62 -9.64 -21.60
C ASP A 618 -0.58 -8.18 -21.10
N PRO A 619 -1.28 -7.23 -21.74
CA PRO A 619 -1.23 -5.82 -21.34
C PRO A 619 -1.77 -5.53 -19.93
N TRP A 620 -2.72 -6.31 -19.40
CA TRP A 620 -3.27 -6.08 -18.07
C TRP A 620 -2.32 -6.64 -17.01
N TYR A 621 -1.75 -7.81 -17.26
CA TYR A 621 -0.69 -8.39 -16.43
C TYR A 621 0.53 -7.45 -16.36
N SER A 622 1.00 -6.92 -17.51
CA SER A 622 2.14 -6.00 -17.53
C SER A 622 1.82 -4.65 -16.86
N ALA A 623 0.59 -4.15 -16.97
CA ALA A 623 0.14 -2.94 -16.28
C ALA A 623 0.20 -3.09 -14.76
N TYR A 624 -0.19 -4.26 -14.25
CA TYR A 624 -0.27 -4.49 -12.81
C TYR A 624 1.06 -4.91 -12.18
N HIS A 625 1.73 -5.93 -12.73
CA HIS A 625 2.89 -6.57 -12.08
C HIS A 625 4.25 -5.99 -12.48
N TYR A 626 4.41 -5.42 -13.68
CA TYR A 626 5.74 -5.08 -14.20
C TYR A 626 6.16 -3.64 -13.84
N SER A 627 7.26 -3.52 -13.10
CA SER A 627 7.96 -2.24 -12.84
C SER A 627 8.76 -1.74 -14.06
N HIS A 628 9.09 -2.63 -15.00
CA HIS A 628 9.74 -2.32 -16.27
C HIS A 628 8.77 -2.58 -17.44
N PRO A 629 8.63 -1.69 -18.44
CA PRO A 629 7.78 -1.96 -19.59
C PRO A 629 8.27 -3.18 -20.38
N PRO A 630 7.37 -4.00 -20.96
CA PRO A 630 7.74 -5.07 -21.88
C PRO A 630 8.71 -4.61 -22.97
N LEU A 631 9.63 -5.50 -23.39
CA LEU A 631 10.66 -5.17 -24.38
C LEU A 631 10.07 -4.51 -25.63
N VAL A 632 8.97 -5.04 -26.16
CA VAL A 632 8.29 -4.51 -27.35
C VAL A 632 7.91 -3.03 -27.21
N GLU A 633 7.44 -2.59 -26.04
CA GLU A 633 7.08 -1.19 -25.79
C GLU A 633 8.35 -0.31 -25.74
N ARG A 634 9.43 -0.79 -25.12
CA ARG A 634 10.71 -0.07 -25.04
C ARG A 634 11.36 0.10 -26.41
N LEU A 635 11.40 -0.97 -27.21
CA LEU A 635 11.94 -0.92 -28.57
C LEU A 635 11.14 0.05 -29.44
N ALA A 636 9.80 0.04 -29.35
CA ALA A 636 8.97 1.00 -30.08
C ALA A 636 9.29 2.46 -29.69
N ALA A 637 9.44 2.76 -28.39
CA ALA A 637 9.79 4.11 -27.91
C ALA A 637 11.22 4.55 -28.31
N ILE A 638 12.16 3.60 -28.46
CA ILE A 638 13.52 3.87 -28.95
C ILE A 638 13.51 4.11 -30.47
N ASP A 639 12.74 3.30 -31.21
CA ASP A 639 12.66 3.32 -32.68
C ASP A 639 11.77 4.47 -33.23
N GLU A 640 10.93 5.13 -32.39
CA GLU A 640 10.23 6.37 -32.76
C GLU A 640 11.22 7.45 -33.24
N PRO A 641 10.97 8.19 -34.33
CA PRO A 641 11.83 9.30 -34.72
C PRO A 641 11.79 10.42 -33.68
N ASP A 642 12.93 11.06 -33.43
CA ASP A 642 12.97 12.20 -32.52
C ASP A 642 12.04 13.32 -33.04
N LYS A 643 11.05 13.68 -32.22
CA LYS A 643 10.24 14.88 -32.49
C LYS A 643 11.19 16.06 -32.53
N LYS A 644 11.13 16.83 -33.61
CA LYS A 644 11.84 18.11 -33.67
C LYS A 644 11.38 18.96 -32.50
N GLU A 645 12.33 19.35 -31.66
CA GLU A 645 12.13 20.42 -30.68
C GLU A 645 12.18 21.73 -31.47
N ASP A 646 11.01 22.30 -31.77
CA ASP A 646 10.83 23.63 -32.36
C ASP A 646 11.03 24.75 -31.30
#